data_AF-A0A7S4D2X0-F1
#
_entry.id   AF-A0A7S4D2X0-F1
#
_cell.length_a   1.000
_cell.length_b   1.000
_cell.length_c   1.000
_cell.angle_alpha   90.00
_cell.angle_beta   90.00
_cell.angle_gamma   90.00
#
_symmetry.space_group_name_H-M   'P 1'
#
loop_
_entity.id
_entity.type
_entity.pdbx_description
1 polymer ?
#
loop_
_entity_poly.entity_id
_entity_poly.type
_entity_poly.pdbx_seq_one_letter_code
_entity_poly.pdbx_strand_id
1 'polypeptide(L)'
;MADGVHARGYVAYDSTRCTPTSKCPAVVLVHDWNGLNDYEKERACMLSDQGYVAFAADIYGTSTPVATMLDWIAASSLHRQNATKYYNKIHAALETVLTFHVVDPARLGAVGYCFGGTGMVNLALAGHAGVNNLPLPAGLSGVVSFHGGIQPTSRLQIMNSTTRPKLLLESGGKDETHEDIGRLLDELESGGVNYEISRYGPGVGHAFTEWHGPLYDQMADSRSWASALRFFDELFAGKNTPVPKPSTTTEAGLPSQYVNYTVDGVTCQGYLQYNSSLCTASTKCPAVVIVHDWDGLTQYEIDRAYLVAKMGYVVFAADVYGLGTPVMTEADWAAASSAHRENMTNATFNKMVAAMNQVSAYGFVDTTKMAAIGYGFGGIGAVNLALAGHGGARGVPTALLGVVSHHGGVAPGHRIAAESAASRPKLLLESGGKADSNADIATLLDELEGVGASYEVSRLGSNVYQCFTEWGAAAPGVCEYSAHADLRSWMETKAFLTEIFSGGATGTHQTTNCTGDCSRCSGHGKCYYVPGPAPANVTGNNTNATPYDPVVCRCDPEWFDVEHPHRSCALGPDHVGIPVPPTTMGPNWLQFTTGSGMSAVMNAMFQVRLSGYRAAFPESLPKMQVKVSEYYGHCAGAANPVATVDRDSATAELPAPGAAGTYSLCAKWRTDFELLVTAAGAPLNLTVTGPLPGVTLHGYETCEQYLKAKNMTDMCGCFLTGTTATHAKVGNAFQIEGFKTNPNPPTIYTGCCSPYVPQHPHGNTTQMKDWGVCHIAGMGLAMFS
;
A
#
# COMPACT_ATOMS: atom_id res chain seq x y z
N MET A 1 4.71 13.63 -28.59
CA MET A 1 3.57 13.45 -29.52
C MET A 1 3.36 11.96 -29.71
N ALA A 2 2.14 11.46 -29.57
CA ALA A 2 1.79 10.07 -29.85
C ALA A 2 0.40 10.03 -30.52
N ASP A 3 0.26 9.29 -31.62
CA ASP A 3 -0.98 9.22 -32.40
C ASP A 3 -1.56 10.58 -32.82
N GLY A 4 -0.68 11.55 -33.11
CA GLY A 4 -1.07 12.93 -33.46
C GLY A 4 -1.59 13.76 -32.27
N VAL A 5 -1.52 13.26 -31.04
CA VAL A 5 -1.96 13.93 -29.82
C VAL A 5 -0.75 14.41 -28.99
N HIS A 6 -0.82 15.67 -28.53
CA HIS A 6 0.11 16.20 -27.54
C HIS A 6 -0.20 15.59 -26.17
N ALA A 7 0.83 15.15 -25.45
CA ALA A 7 0.75 14.70 -24.07
C ALA A 7 1.70 15.54 -23.23
N ARG A 8 1.34 15.83 -21.98
CA ARG A 8 2.16 16.64 -21.07
C ARG A 8 2.49 15.86 -19.81
N GLY A 9 3.68 15.29 -19.76
CA GLY A 9 4.20 14.66 -18.54
C GLY A 9 4.83 15.66 -17.56
N TYR A 10 5.02 15.20 -16.33
CA TYR A 10 5.75 15.90 -15.28
C TYR A 10 7.10 15.23 -15.04
N VAL A 11 8.18 16.02 -14.94
CA VAL A 11 9.53 15.51 -14.73
C VAL A 11 10.07 16.04 -13.40
N ALA A 12 10.66 15.16 -12.59
CA ALA A 12 11.34 15.50 -11.35
C ALA A 12 12.72 14.84 -11.32
N TYR A 13 13.75 15.62 -10.99
CA TYR A 13 15.11 15.13 -10.76
C TYR A 13 15.91 16.13 -9.92
N ASP A 14 16.87 15.62 -9.15
CA ASP A 14 17.83 16.45 -8.45
C ASP A 14 18.92 16.95 -9.42
N SER A 15 18.82 18.20 -9.86
CA SER A 15 19.77 18.84 -10.78
C SER A 15 21.21 18.94 -10.24
N THR A 16 21.42 18.76 -8.93
CA THR A 16 22.77 18.72 -8.34
C THR A 16 23.42 17.34 -8.48
N ARG A 17 22.61 16.27 -8.57
CA ARG A 17 23.06 14.88 -8.76
C ARG A 17 23.07 14.46 -10.23
N CYS A 18 22.02 14.81 -10.96
CA CYS A 18 21.78 14.41 -12.33
C CYS A 18 22.18 15.54 -13.27
N THR A 19 23.36 15.41 -13.88
CA THR A 19 23.96 16.42 -14.77
C THR A 19 24.32 15.80 -16.12
N PRO A 20 24.57 16.59 -17.18
CA PRO A 20 25.04 16.04 -18.46
C PRO A 20 26.30 15.17 -18.34
N THR A 21 27.12 15.41 -17.31
CA THR A 21 28.37 14.67 -17.05
C THR A 21 28.25 13.56 -16.01
N SER A 22 27.16 13.56 -15.23
CA SER A 22 26.83 12.56 -14.21
C SER A 22 25.38 12.14 -14.43
N LYS A 23 25.19 11.25 -15.41
CA LYS A 23 23.85 10.82 -15.84
C LYS A 23 23.22 9.87 -14.84
N CYS A 24 21.92 10.05 -14.63
CA CYS A 24 21.14 9.28 -13.67
C CYS A 24 20.26 8.22 -14.34
N PRO A 25 19.95 7.12 -13.62
CA PRO A 25 18.87 6.22 -14.03
C PRO A 25 17.54 6.96 -14.13
N ALA A 26 16.66 6.52 -15.04
CA ALA A 26 15.33 7.10 -15.24
C ALA A 26 14.22 6.12 -14.89
N VAL A 27 13.12 6.64 -14.35
CA VAL A 27 11.90 5.87 -14.04
C VAL A 27 10.68 6.58 -14.63
N VAL A 28 9.98 5.91 -15.54
CA VAL A 28 8.69 6.41 -16.07
C VAL A 28 7.56 5.95 -15.16
N LEU A 29 6.64 6.84 -14.83
CA LEU A 29 5.49 6.54 -13.98
C LEU A 29 4.21 6.66 -14.81
N VAL A 30 3.42 5.58 -14.85
CA VAL A 30 2.15 5.49 -15.56
C VAL A 30 1.01 5.60 -14.53
N HIS A 31 0.18 6.64 -14.70
CA HIS A 31 -0.84 7.03 -13.73
C HIS A 31 -1.99 6.05 -13.58
N ASP A 32 -2.77 6.26 -12.52
CA ASP A 32 -4.03 5.60 -12.26
C ASP A 32 -5.12 5.96 -13.29
N TRP A 33 -6.29 5.34 -13.17
CA TRP A 33 -7.40 5.54 -14.12
C TRP A 33 -7.97 6.97 -14.16
N ASN A 34 -7.65 7.80 -13.17
CA ASN A 34 -8.07 9.19 -13.05
C ASN A 34 -7.10 10.19 -13.74
N GLY A 35 -6.08 9.70 -14.45
CA GLY A 35 -5.15 10.55 -15.19
C GLY A 35 -3.99 11.09 -14.34
N LEU A 36 -3.04 11.73 -14.99
CA LEU A 36 -1.90 12.37 -14.33
C LEU A 36 -2.39 13.47 -13.38
N ASN A 37 -2.28 13.24 -12.07
CA ASN A 37 -2.67 14.18 -11.02
C ASN A 37 -1.53 14.37 -10.01
N ASP A 38 -1.82 14.96 -8.86
CA ASP A 38 -0.80 15.31 -7.87
C ASP A 38 -0.19 14.09 -7.17
N TYR A 39 -0.94 13.00 -7.05
CA TYR A 39 -0.42 11.75 -6.50
C TYR A 39 0.79 11.24 -7.30
N GLU A 40 0.67 11.17 -8.63
CA GLU A 40 1.76 10.73 -9.50
C GLU A 40 2.95 11.70 -9.55
N LYS A 41 2.67 13.01 -9.49
CA LYS A 41 3.74 14.02 -9.40
C LYS A 41 4.52 13.87 -8.11
N GLU A 42 3.83 13.61 -7.00
CA GLU A 42 4.47 13.40 -5.70
C GLU A 42 5.31 12.12 -5.69
N ARG A 43 4.81 11.01 -6.25
CA ARG A 43 5.60 9.79 -6.45
C ARG A 43 6.82 10.02 -7.35
N ALA A 44 6.72 10.86 -8.38
CA ALA A 44 7.86 11.25 -9.19
C ALA A 44 8.88 12.05 -8.37
N CYS A 45 8.44 12.97 -7.51
CA CYS A 45 9.33 13.68 -6.59
C CYS A 45 9.99 12.73 -5.56
N MET A 46 9.28 11.72 -5.08
CA MET A 46 9.86 10.70 -4.19
C MET A 46 10.95 9.89 -4.89
N LEU A 47 10.76 9.52 -6.17
CA LEU A 47 11.81 8.87 -6.98
C LEU A 47 13.00 9.80 -7.23
N SER A 48 12.75 11.08 -7.47
CA SER A 48 13.80 12.09 -7.60
C SER A 48 14.70 12.17 -6.36
N ASP A 49 14.13 12.11 -5.16
CA ASP A 49 14.90 12.11 -3.91
C ASP A 49 15.83 10.90 -3.77
N GLN A 50 15.45 9.77 -4.37
CA GLN A 50 16.28 8.56 -4.45
C GLN A 50 17.35 8.62 -5.55
N GLY A 51 17.44 9.73 -6.30
CA GLY A 51 18.45 9.93 -7.34
C GLY A 51 18.04 9.46 -8.73
N TYR A 52 16.75 9.26 -8.99
CA TYR A 52 16.21 8.95 -10.31
C TYR A 52 15.82 10.22 -11.06
N VAL A 53 15.85 10.17 -12.39
CA VAL A 53 15.08 11.08 -13.23
C VAL A 53 13.69 10.48 -13.41
N ALA A 54 12.70 11.02 -12.70
CA ALA A 54 11.34 10.51 -12.72
C ALA A 54 10.49 11.26 -13.75
N PHE A 55 9.75 10.54 -14.58
CA PHE A 55 8.83 11.11 -15.57
C PHE A 55 7.43 10.53 -15.41
N ALA A 56 6.54 11.28 -14.76
CA ALA A 56 5.12 10.93 -14.66
C ALA A 56 4.41 11.28 -15.97
N ALA A 57 3.97 10.25 -16.69
CA ALA A 57 3.51 10.35 -18.06
C ALA A 57 2.00 10.59 -18.12
N ASP A 58 1.58 11.59 -18.90
CA ASP A 58 0.18 11.78 -19.29
C ASP A 58 -0.19 10.80 -20.42
N ILE A 59 -0.92 9.73 -20.07
CA ILE A 59 -1.37 8.73 -21.03
C ILE A 59 -2.66 9.16 -21.73
N TYR A 60 -3.42 10.11 -21.21
CA TYR A 60 -4.66 10.50 -21.88
C TYR A 60 -4.39 11.53 -22.98
N GLY A 61 -3.41 12.40 -22.78
CA GLY A 61 -3.04 13.47 -23.68
C GLY A 61 -3.80 14.76 -23.36
N THR A 62 -3.23 15.90 -23.73
CA THR A 62 -3.70 17.24 -23.34
C THR A 62 -5.07 17.60 -23.90
N SER A 63 -5.54 16.90 -24.93
CA SER A 63 -6.85 17.11 -25.55
C SER A 63 -7.95 16.23 -24.94
N THR A 64 -7.62 15.31 -24.04
CA THR A 64 -8.60 14.42 -23.41
C THR A 64 -9.11 15.05 -22.11
N PRO A 65 -10.43 15.23 -21.95
CA PRO A 65 -10.99 15.70 -20.69
C PRO A 65 -10.63 14.77 -19.53
N VAL A 66 -10.30 15.36 -18.37
CA VAL A 66 -9.94 14.68 -17.12
C VAL A 66 -10.37 15.47 -15.88
N ALA A 67 -11.43 16.28 -15.99
CA ALA A 67 -11.84 17.18 -14.90
C ALA A 67 -12.85 16.53 -13.95
N THR A 68 -13.62 15.55 -14.44
CA THR A 68 -14.69 14.92 -13.68
C THR A 68 -14.55 13.40 -13.70
N MET A 69 -15.23 12.72 -12.76
CA MET A 69 -15.27 11.25 -12.75
C MET A 69 -15.77 10.66 -14.07
N LEU A 70 -16.75 11.30 -14.73
CA LEU A 70 -17.24 10.85 -16.03
C LEU A 70 -16.17 10.96 -17.12
N ASP A 71 -15.37 12.03 -17.09
CA ASP A 71 -14.24 12.20 -17.99
C ASP A 71 -13.19 11.09 -17.77
N TRP A 72 -12.86 10.78 -16.51
CA TRP A 72 -11.93 9.69 -16.18
C TRP A 72 -12.43 8.32 -16.65
N ILE A 73 -13.73 8.03 -16.48
CA ILE A 73 -14.33 6.79 -16.97
C ILE A 73 -14.19 6.73 -18.50
N ALA A 74 -14.52 7.80 -19.21
CA ALA A 74 -14.45 7.84 -20.67
C ALA A 74 -12.99 7.70 -21.17
N ALA A 75 -12.06 8.43 -20.56
CA ALA A 75 -10.65 8.41 -20.93
C ALA A 75 -10.02 7.03 -20.65
N SER A 76 -10.19 6.47 -19.46
CA SER A 76 -9.68 5.15 -19.11
C SER A 76 -10.28 4.05 -19.99
N SER A 77 -11.59 4.08 -20.24
CA SER A 77 -12.28 3.10 -21.10
C SER A 77 -11.77 3.14 -22.54
N LEU A 78 -11.57 4.34 -23.10
CA LEU A 78 -11.03 4.52 -24.44
C LEU A 78 -9.65 3.84 -24.61
N HIS A 79 -8.79 3.92 -23.60
CA HIS A 79 -7.45 3.33 -23.65
C HIS A 79 -7.47 1.84 -23.35
N ARG A 80 -8.28 1.37 -22.39
CA ARG A 80 -8.45 -0.08 -22.12
C ARG A 80 -8.98 -0.84 -23.34
N GLN A 81 -9.90 -0.25 -24.10
CA GLN A 81 -10.48 -0.87 -25.30
C GLN A 81 -9.59 -0.74 -26.54
N ASN A 82 -8.55 0.08 -26.48
CA ASN A 82 -7.63 0.31 -27.59
C ASN A 82 -6.18 0.14 -27.13
N ALA A 83 -5.76 -1.13 -27.06
CA ALA A 83 -4.40 -1.52 -26.69
C ALA A 83 -3.35 -0.76 -27.50
N THR A 84 -3.56 -0.58 -28.81
CA THR A 84 -2.62 0.17 -29.67
C THR A 84 -2.42 1.59 -29.18
N LYS A 85 -3.50 2.35 -28.98
CA LYS A 85 -3.41 3.72 -28.45
C LYS A 85 -2.74 3.73 -27.08
N TYR A 86 -3.09 2.80 -26.21
CA TYR A 86 -2.54 2.74 -24.86
C TYR A 86 -1.02 2.53 -24.87
N TYR A 87 -0.53 1.52 -25.59
CA TYR A 87 0.89 1.21 -25.62
C TYR A 87 1.71 2.17 -26.46
N ASN A 88 1.15 2.76 -27.52
CA ASN A 88 1.83 3.83 -28.27
C ASN A 88 2.19 5.00 -27.37
N LYS A 89 1.32 5.33 -26.40
CA LYS A 89 1.54 6.42 -25.46
C LYS A 89 2.53 6.07 -24.34
N ILE A 90 2.46 4.85 -23.81
CA ILE A 90 3.48 4.36 -22.87
C ILE A 90 4.86 4.34 -23.55
N HIS A 91 4.95 3.81 -24.77
CA HIS A 91 6.17 3.82 -25.56
C HIS A 91 6.68 5.25 -25.79
N ALA A 92 5.81 6.18 -26.18
CA ALA A 92 6.20 7.58 -26.35
C ALA A 92 6.72 8.22 -25.05
N ALA A 93 6.19 7.85 -23.88
CA ALA A 93 6.70 8.30 -22.60
C ALA A 93 8.10 7.75 -22.30
N LEU A 94 8.32 6.45 -22.54
CA LEU A 94 9.62 5.79 -22.44
C LEU A 94 10.67 6.45 -23.36
N GLU A 95 10.31 6.74 -24.61
CA GLU A 95 11.21 7.45 -25.53
C GLU A 95 11.46 8.91 -25.12
N THR A 96 10.41 9.60 -24.62
CA THR A 96 10.53 11.00 -24.22
C THR A 96 11.51 11.18 -23.06
N VAL A 97 11.47 10.32 -22.04
CA VAL A 97 12.39 10.44 -20.90
C VAL A 97 13.86 10.26 -21.32
N LEU A 98 14.12 9.48 -22.36
CA LEU A 98 15.49 9.27 -22.89
C LEU A 98 16.05 10.51 -23.61
N THR A 99 15.20 11.47 -23.98
CA THR A 99 15.65 12.73 -24.60
C THR A 99 16.25 13.72 -23.62
N PHE A 100 16.05 13.53 -22.30
CA PHE A 100 16.64 14.39 -21.28
C PHE A 100 18.14 14.11 -21.17
N HIS A 101 18.96 15.13 -21.40
CA HIS A 101 20.42 14.99 -21.47
C HIS A 101 21.08 14.51 -20.15
N VAL A 102 20.35 14.56 -19.03
CA VAL A 102 20.76 14.06 -17.71
C VAL A 102 20.45 12.58 -17.49
N VAL A 103 19.75 11.92 -18.43
CA VAL A 103 19.36 10.51 -18.34
C VAL A 103 20.43 9.60 -18.92
N ASP A 104 20.69 8.51 -18.22
CA ASP A 104 21.45 7.36 -18.69
C ASP A 104 20.50 6.38 -19.41
N PRO A 105 20.60 6.26 -20.75
CA PRO A 105 19.68 5.44 -21.52
C PRO A 105 19.81 3.94 -21.28
N ALA A 106 20.90 3.48 -20.64
CA ALA A 106 21.08 2.08 -20.29
C ALA A 106 20.38 1.67 -18.98
N ARG A 107 19.90 2.65 -18.20
CA ARG A 107 19.31 2.42 -16.87
C ARG A 107 17.91 3.03 -16.81
N LEU A 108 16.98 2.38 -17.51
CA LEU A 108 15.58 2.78 -17.57
C LEU A 108 14.70 1.75 -16.83
N GLY A 109 13.76 2.26 -16.04
CA GLY A 109 12.70 1.49 -15.41
C GLY A 109 11.35 2.14 -15.62
N ALA A 110 10.28 1.44 -15.26
CA ALA A 110 8.96 2.03 -15.19
C ALA A 110 8.15 1.51 -14.01
N VAL A 111 7.24 2.33 -13.50
CA VAL A 111 6.25 1.95 -12.49
C VAL A 111 4.86 2.31 -12.99
N GLY A 112 3.85 1.60 -12.51
CA GLY A 112 2.46 1.95 -12.79
C GLY A 112 1.54 1.54 -11.66
N TYR A 113 0.46 2.31 -11.51
CA TYR A 113 -0.58 2.11 -10.50
C TYR A 113 -1.90 1.76 -11.19
N CYS A 114 -2.70 0.82 -10.67
CA CYS A 114 -3.99 0.39 -11.21
C CYS A 114 -3.96 0.17 -12.74
N PHE A 115 -4.44 1.16 -13.48
CA PHE A 115 -4.45 1.23 -14.94
C PHE A 115 -3.03 1.16 -15.51
N GLY A 116 -2.11 1.96 -14.99
CA GLY A 116 -0.70 1.90 -15.29
C GLY A 116 -0.03 0.61 -14.84
N GLY A 117 -0.47 0.03 -13.71
CA GLY A 117 0.02 -1.26 -13.22
C GLY A 117 -0.25 -2.39 -14.22
N THR A 118 -1.47 -2.45 -14.77
CA THR A 118 -1.80 -3.33 -15.92
C THR A 118 -0.85 -3.11 -17.10
N GLY A 119 -0.49 -1.86 -17.38
CA GLY A 119 0.50 -1.52 -18.40
C GLY A 119 1.85 -2.20 -18.15
N MET A 120 2.35 -2.17 -16.91
CA MET A 120 3.64 -2.75 -16.53
C MET A 120 3.65 -4.28 -16.66
N VAL A 121 2.59 -4.96 -16.22
CA VAL A 121 2.42 -6.41 -16.45
C VAL A 121 2.51 -6.73 -17.94
N ASN A 122 1.84 -5.95 -18.77
CA ASN A 122 1.81 -6.15 -20.20
C ASN A 122 3.12 -5.82 -20.92
N LEU A 123 3.90 -4.85 -20.44
CA LEU A 123 5.25 -4.59 -20.95
C LEU A 123 6.17 -5.80 -20.71
N ALA A 124 6.07 -6.45 -19.56
CA ALA A 124 6.83 -7.66 -19.26
C ALA A 124 6.43 -8.84 -20.16
N LEU A 125 5.12 -9.02 -20.39
CA LEU A 125 4.58 -10.05 -21.30
C LEU A 125 4.95 -9.78 -22.78
N ALA A 126 5.02 -8.52 -23.19
CA ALA A 126 5.45 -8.13 -24.55
C ALA A 126 6.96 -8.33 -24.76
N GLY A 127 7.77 -8.08 -23.72
CA GLY A 127 9.23 -8.07 -23.84
C GLY A 127 9.74 -6.93 -24.74
N HIS A 128 11.03 -6.93 -25.06
CA HIS A 128 11.63 -5.86 -25.86
C HIS A 128 11.20 -5.87 -27.34
N ALA A 129 10.54 -6.94 -27.79
CA ALA A 129 9.82 -6.92 -29.07
C ALA A 129 8.70 -5.86 -29.08
N GLY A 130 8.17 -5.54 -27.89
CA GLY A 130 7.16 -4.53 -27.67
C GLY A 130 5.82 -4.89 -28.30
N VAL A 131 5.01 -3.86 -28.54
CA VAL A 131 3.62 -4.01 -29.02
C VAL A 131 3.48 -3.23 -30.32
N ASN A 132 2.78 -3.78 -31.32
CA ASN A 132 2.50 -3.10 -32.60
C ASN A 132 3.74 -2.59 -33.36
N ASN A 133 4.82 -3.38 -33.41
CA ASN A 133 6.09 -2.99 -34.03
C ASN A 133 6.76 -1.76 -33.37
N LEU A 134 6.42 -1.46 -32.12
CA LEU A 134 7.11 -0.47 -31.30
C LEU A 134 7.99 -1.23 -30.28
N PRO A 135 9.27 -1.48 -30.59
CA PRO A 135 10.17 -2.17 -29.67
C PRO A 135 10.36 -1.33 -28.40
N LEU A 136 10.45 -1.98 -27.24
CA LEU A 136 10.75 -1.25 -26.00
C LEU A 136 12.23 -0.81 -26.02
N PRO A 137 12.58 0.32 -25.38
CA PRO A 137 13.97 0.75 -25.30
C PRO A 137 14.84 -0.34 -24.69
N ALA A 138 16.00 -0.62 -25.30
CA ALA A 138 16.90 -1.70 -24.86
C ALA A 138 17.40 -1.55 -23.42
N GLY A 139 17.39 -0.33 -22.87
CA GLY A 139 17.75 -0.06 -21.47
C GLY A 139 16.63 -0.27 -20.45
N LEU A 140 15.41 -0.61 -20.88
CA LEU A 140 14.28 -0.88 -19.99
C LEU A 140 14.51 -2.20 -19.24
N SER A 141 15.13 -2.10 -18.07
CA SER A 141 15.64 -3.25 -17.32
C SER A 141 14.59 -3.88 -16.41
N GLY A 142 13.57 -3.12 -15.99
CA GLY A 142 12.50 -3.64 -15.16
C GLY A 142 11.30 -2.71 -15.02
N VAL A 143 10.18 -3.30 -14.64
CA VAL A 143 8.89 -2.65 -14.47
C VAL A 143 8.23 -3.08 -13.16
N VAL A 144 7.55 -2.15 -12.47
CA VAL A 144 6.86 -2.40 -11.20
C VAL A 144 5.36 -2.10 -11.33
N SER A 145 4.53 -3.08 -11.03
CA SER A 145 3.08 -2.95 -11.04
C SER A 145 2.54 -2.86 -9.62
N PHE A 146 1.97 -1.73 -9.24
CA PHE A 146 1.17 -1.58 -8.02
C PHE A 146 -0.31 -1.80 -8.35
N HIS A 147 -0.94 -2.76 -7.66
CA HIS A 147 -2.38 -3.10 -7.76
C HIS A 147 -2.90 -3.09 -9.22
N GLY A 148 -2.07 -3.60 -10.13
CA GLY A 148 -2.36 -3.61 -11.56
C GLY A 148 -3.34 -4.72 -11.92
N GLY A 149 -4.33 -4.41 -12.75
CA GLY A 149 -5.31 -5.42 -13.19
C GLY A 149 -4.66 -6.58 -13.95
N ILE A 150 -4.83 -7.79 -13.41
CA ILE A 150 -4.26 -9.05 -13.94
C ILE A 150 -5.26 -9.93 -14.70
N GLN A 151 -6.50 -9.49 -14.85
CA GLN A 151 -7.54 -10.32 -15.47
C GLN A 151 -7.16 -10.69 -16.91
N PRO A 152 -7.47 -11.91 -17.41
CA PRO A 152 -7.10 -12.33 -18.77
C PRO A 152 -7.53 -11.34 -19.87
N THR A 153 -8.66 -10.65 -19.69
CA THR A 153 -9.16 -9.61 -20.61
C THR A 153 -8.34 -8.32 -20.62
N SER A 154 -7.53 -8.12 -19.58
CA SER A 154 -6.66 -6.96 -19.40
C SER A 154 -5.20 -7.26 -19.78
N ARG A 155 -4.88 -8.51 -20.13
CA ARG A 155 -3.51 -8.97 -20.40
C ARG A 155 -3.25 -9.21 -21.87
N LEU A 156 -2.04 -8.88 -22.30
CA LEU A 156 -1.53 -9.27 -23.62
C LEU A 156 -1.16 -10.75 -23.60
N GLN A 157 -1.26 -11.40 -24.76
CA GLN A 157 -0.62 -12.70 -24.97
C GLN A 157 0.90 -12.54 -24.86
N ILE A 158 1.57 -13.57 -24.35
CA ILE A 158 3.03 -13.59 -24.28
C ILE A 158 3.58 -13.50 -25.70
N MET A 159 4.32 -12.43 -25.98
CA MET A 159 4.91 -12.20 -27.30
C MET A 159 6.23 -12.93 -27.41
N ASN A 160 6.61 -13.37 -28.62
CA ASN A 160 7.92 -13.97 -28.85
C ASN A 160 9.00 -12.89 -28.72
N SER A 161 9.75 -12.92 -27.62
CA SER A 161 10.82 -11.96 -27.35
C SER A 161 12.01 -12.65 -26.70
N THR A 162 13.21 -12.29 -27.14
CA THR A 162 14.47 -12.85 -26.63
C THR A 162 14.93 -12.20 -25.32
N THR A 163 14.45 -10.99 -25.03
CA THR A 163 14.82 -10.22 -23.83
C THR A 163 13.59 -9.51 -23.30
N ARG A 164 13.49 -9.37 -21.97
CA ARG A 164 12.33 -8.78 -21.30
C ARG A 164 12.77 -7.93 -20.12
N PRO A 165 12.05 -6.85 -19.78
CA PRO A 165 12.23 -6.22 -18.48
C PRO A 165 11.83 -7.21 -17.38
N LYS A 166 12.53 -7.18 -16.24
CA LYS A 166 12.07 -7.89 -15.03
C LYS A 166 10.75 -7.29 -14.55
N LEU A 167 9.88 -8.09 -13.94
CA LEU A 167 8.61 -7.65 -13.40
C LEU A 167 8.61 -7.75 -11.87
N LEU A 168 8.22 -6.68 -11.18
CA LEU A 168 7.84 -6.74 -9.76
C LEU A 168 6.33 -6.45 -9.67
N LEU A 169 5.60 -7.36 -9.02
CA LEU A 169 4.16 -7.22 -8.75
C LEU A 169 3.96 -6.89 -7.27
N GLU A 170 3.24 -5.81 -6.99
CA GLU A 170 2.85 -5.38 -5.65
C GLU A 170 1.32 -5.46 -5.57
N SER A 171 0.80 -6.44 -4.83
CA SER A 171 -0.60 -6.88 -4.96
C SER A 171 -1.34 -6.98 -3.63
N GLY A 172 -2.60 -6.55 -3.61
CA GLY A 172 -3.48 -6.68 -2.45
C GLY A 172 -4.19 -8.04 -2.39
N GLY A 173 -4.24 -8.64 -1.21
CA GLY A 173 -4.86 -9.94 -0.92
C GLY A 173 -6.34 -10.01 -1.30
N LYS A 174 -7.05 -8.87 -1.27
CA LYS A 174 -8.47 -8.72 -1.65
C LYS A 174 -8.70 -8.04 -3.00
N ASP A 175 -7.64 -7.72 -3.72
CA ASP A 175 -7.75 -7.11 -5.05
C ASP A 175 -8.18 -8.16 -6.07
N GLU A 176 -7.43 -9.27 -6.16
CA GLU A 176 -7.74 -10.42 -7.02
C GLU A 176 -7.84 -11.74 -6.27
N THR A 177 -8.41 -12.76 -6.89
CA THR A 177 -8.42 -14.11 -6.31
C THR A 177 -7.00 -14.69 -6.30
N HIS A 178 -6.72 -15.59 -5.35
CA HIS A 178 -5.43 -16.26 -5.30
C HIS A 178 -5.21 -17.19 -6.51
N GLU A 179 -6.28 -17.78 -7.03
CA GLU A 179 -6.25 -18.56 -8.26
C GLU A 179 -5.85 -17.70 -9.48
N ASP A 180 -6.37 -16.49 -9.62
CA ASP A 180 -6.05 -15.59 -10.74
C ASP A 180 -4.57 -15.19 -10.71
N ILE A 181 -4.05 -14.87 -9.52
CA ILE A 181 -2.61 -14.62 -9.32
C ILE A 181 -1.82 -15.85 -9.73
N GLY A 182 -2.18 -17.03 -9.22
CA GLY A 182 -1.45 -18.26 -9.53
C GLY A 182 -1.38 -18.54 -11.03
N ARG A 183 -2.51 -18.33 -11.75
CA ARG A 183 -2.56 -18.46 -13.22
C ARG A 183 -1.68 -17.43 -13.92
N LEU A 184 -1.65 -16.17 -13.48
CA LEU A 184 -0.71 -15.18 -14.02
C LEU A 184 0.74 -15.65 -13.84
N LEU A 185 1.09 -16.13 -12.65
CA LEU A 185 2.46 -16.58 -12.37
C LEU A 185 2.85 -17.77 -13.26
N ASP A 186 1.96 -18.75 -13.45
CA ASP A 186 2.18 -19.89 -14.37
C ASP A 186 2.42 -19.41 -15.82
N GLU A 187 1.66 -18.41 -16.26
CA GLU A 187 1.85 -17.80 -17.59
C GLU A 187 3.19 -17.07 -17.69
N LEU A 188 3.57 -16.27 -16.68
CA LEU A 188 4.86 -15.58 -16.64
C LEU A 188 6.03 -16.57 -16.71
N GLU A 189 5.96 -17.67 -15.95
CA GLU A 189 6.95 -18.75 -15.97
C GLU A 189 7.04 -19.42 -17.35
N SER A 190 5.89 -19.76 -17.93
CA SER A 190 5.82 -20.38 -19.26
C SER A 190 6.37 -19.46 -20.35
N GLY A 191 6.25 -18.14 -20.17
CA GLY A 191 6.78 -17.11 -21.06
C GLY A 191 8.25 -16.75 -20.84
N GLY A 192 8.91 -17.37 -19.85
CA GLY A 192 10.29 -17.04 -19.46
C GLY A 192 10.44 -15.62 -18.91
N VAL A 193 9.37 -15.06 -18.34
CA VAL A 193 9.41 -13.74 -17.70
C VAL A 193 10.06 -13.88 -16.33
N ASN A 194 11.11 -13.10 -16.07
CA ASN A 194 11.67 -12.99 -14.74
C ASN A 194 10.77 -12.05 -13.91
N TYR A 195 10.05 -12.62 -12.94
CA TYR A 195 9.10 -11.90 -12.12
C TYR A 195 9.34 -12.16 -10.64
N GLU A 196 8.89 -11.21 -9.83
CA GLU A 196 8.69 -11.37 -8.40
C GLU A 196 7.33 -10.80 -8.01
N ILE A 197 6.73 -11.30 -6.94
CA ILE A 197 5.50 -10.74 -6.39
C ILE A 197 5.59 -10.64 -4.87
N SER A 198 5.21 -9.49 -4.34
CA SER A 198 4.86 -9.27 -2.93
C SER A 198 3.36 -9.05 -2.82
N ARG A 199 2.70 -9.84 -1.98
CA ARG A 199 1.25 -9.84 -1.81
C ARG A 199 0.86 -9.70 -0.35
N TYR A 200 0.00 -8.73 -0.05
CA TYR A 200 -0.33 -8.32 1.31
C TYR A 200 -1.78 -8.69 1.64
N GLY A 201 -2.07 -9.43 2.71
CA GLY A 201 -3.43 -9.88 3.01
C GLY A 201 -3.75 -10.04 4.50
N PRO A 202 -5.02 -10.35 4.84
CA PRO A 202 -6.16 -10.57 3.96
C PRO A 202 -7.02 -9.31 3.78
N GLY A 203 -6.62 -8.15 4.29
CA GLY A 203 -7.48 -6.94 4.28
C GLY A 203 -7.18 -5.96 3.14
N VAL A 204 -6.05 -6.14 2.44
CA VAL A 204 -5.52 -5.14 1.52
C VAL A 204 -6.25 -5.25 0.18
N GLY A 205 -7.06 -4.23 -0.12
CA GLY A 205 -7.82 -4.15 -1.36
C GLY A 205 -7.06 -3.47 -2.49
N HIS A 206 -7.78 -3.21 -3.58
CA HIS A 206 -7.30 -2.41 -4.70
C HIS A 206 -6.87 -1.00 -4.26
N ALA A 207 -5.97 -0.37 -5.02
CA ALA A 207 -5.55 1.01 -4.80
C ALA A 207 -4.99 1.28 -3.38
N PHE A 208 -4.37 0.27 -2.75
CA PHE A 208 -3.87 0.35 -1.37
C PHE A 208 -2.78 1.41 -1.16
N THR A 209 -2.20 1.95 -2.22
CA THR A 209 -1.19 3.01 -2.19
C THR A 209 -1.77 4.43 -2.22
N GLU A 210 -3.07 4.58 -2.50
CA GLU A 210 -3.72 5.88 -2.69
C GLU A 210 -4.00 6.56 -1.35
N TRP A 211 -3.15 7.50 -0.92
CA TRP A 211 -3.16 8.11 0.43
C TRP A 211 -4.50 8.74 0.88
N HIS A 212 -5.35 9.12 -0.08
CA HIS A 212 -6.65 9.73 0.19
C HIS A 212 -7.82 8.83 -0.20
N GLY A 213 -7.52 7.62 -0.68
CA GLY A 213 -8.49 6.60 -1.05
C GLY A 213 -9.07 5.88 0.17
N PRO A 214 -10.29 5.35 0.06
CA PRO A 214 -10.93 4.61 1.15
C PRO A 214 -10.28 3.24 1.44
N LEU A 215 -9.44 2.76 0.52
CA LEU A 215 -8.75 1.46 0.60
C LEU A 215 -7.25 1.61 0.92
N TYR A 216 -6.78 2.81 1.28
CA TYR A 216 -5.39 3.03 1.65
C TYR A 216 -4.96 2.07 2.77
N ASP A 217 -3.88 1.32 2.53
CA ASP A 217 -3.23 0.49 3.53
C ASP A 217 -1.78 0.95 3.65
N GLN A 218 -1.47 1.61 4.76
CA GLN A 218 -0.16 2.20 4.98
C GLN A 218 0.97 1.18 5.04
N MET A 219 0.71 0.00 5.61
CA MET A 219 1.71 -1.04 5.72
C MET A 219 2.05 -1.57 4.33
N ALA A 220 1.03 -1.90 3.53
CA ALA A 220 1.21 -2.35 2.16
C ALA A 220 1.87 -1.27 1.30
N ASP A 221 1.48 0.00 1.42
CA ASP A 221 2.13 1.12 0.73
C ASP A 221 3.61 1.23 1.08
N SER A 222 3.95 1.30 2.38
CA SER A 222 5.33 1.45 2.83
C SER A 222 6.22 0.28 2.39
N ARG A 223 5.71 -0.95 2.45
CA ARG A 223 6.47 -2.16 2.10
C ARG A 223 6.65 -2.30 0.60
N SER A 224 5.57 -2.11 -0.16
CA SER A 224 5.62 -2.16 -1.63
C SER A 224 6.52 -1.07 -2.20
N TRP A 225 6.52 0.13 -1.60
CA TRP A 225 7.44 1.19 -1.98
C TRP A 225 8.90 0.82 -1.70
N ALA A 226 9.19 0.29 -0.51
CA ALA A 226 10.53 -0.18 -0.15
C ALA A 226 11.02 -1.32 -1.06
N SER A 227 10.13 -2.23 -1.44
CA SER A 227 10.37 -3.30 -2.40
C SER A 227 10.70 -2.75 -3.79
N ALA A 228 9.92 -1.79 -4.30
CA ALA A 228 10.16 -1.15 -5.58
C ALA A 228 11.50 -0.40 -5.65
N LEU A 229 11.86 0.34 -4.59
CA LEU A 229 13.16 1.03 -4.53
C LEU A 229 14.33 0.04 -4.53
N ARG A 230 14.22 -1.05 -3.76
CA ARG A 230 15.22 -2.14 -3.76
C ARG A 230 15.36 -2.76 -5.15
N PHE A 231 14.24 -3.04 -5.80
CA PHE A 231 14.23 -3.57 -7.17
C PHE A 231 14.99 -2.66 -8.15
N PHE A 232 14.80 -1.35 -8.09
CA PHE A 232 15.56 -0.42 -8.93
C PHE A 232 17.04 -0.29 -8.53
N ASP A 233 17.35 -0.30 -7.25
CA ASP A 233 18.73 -0.29 -6.75
C ASP A 233 19.53 -1.49 -7.26
N GLU A 234 18.91 -2.67 -7.28
CA GLU A 234 19.52 -3.88 -7.83
C GLU A 234 19.71 -3.78 -9.34
N LEU A 235 18.70 -3.30 -10.07
CA LEU A 235 18.77 -3.16 -11.54
C LEU A 235 19.81 -2.13 -12.00
N PHE A 236 19.96 -1.01 -11.29
CA PHE A 236 20.73 0.14 -11.79
C PHE A 236 22.08 0.34 -11.09
N ALA A 237 22.21 -0.11 -9.85
CA ALA A 237 23.44 0.03 -9.07
C ALA A 237 24.09 -1.33 -8.76
N GLY A 238 23.47 -2.45 -9.14
CA GLY A 238 23.98 -3.79 -8.83
C GLY A 238 24.10 -4.03 -7.32
N LYS A 239 23.27 -3.35 -6.51
CA LYS A 239 23.25 -3.44 -5.05
C LYS A 239 22.62 -4.77 -4.60
N ASN A 240 23.26 -5.87 -4.94
CA ASN A 240 22.83 -7.24 -4.62
C ASN A 240 23.83 -7.90 -3.68
N THR A 241 24.35 -7.13 -2.71
CA THR A 241 25.33 -7.66 -1.75
C THR A 241 24.69 -8.82 -0.98
N PRO A 242 25.19 -10.05 -1.11
CA PRO A 242 24.60 -11.21 -0.45
C PRO A 242 24.58 -11.02 1.07
N VAL A 243 23.65 -11.67 1.76
CA VAL A 243 23.69 -11.72 3.22
C VAL A 243 25.00 -12.38 3.64
N PRO A 244 25.88 -11.68 4.37
CA PRO A 244 27.19 -12.22 4.67
C PRO A 244 27.06 -13.36 5.68
N LYS A 245 27.63 -14.51 5.36
CA LYS A 245 27.84 -15.58 6.34
C LYS A 245 28.76 -15.07 7.45
N PRO A 246 28.37 -15.14 8.74
CA PRO A 246 29.23 -14.77 9.85
C PRO A 246 30.55 -15.57 9.85
N SER A 247 31.66 -14.90 10.14
CA SER A 247 32.97 -15.56 10.33
C SER A 247 33.14 -16.13 11.75
N THR A 248 32.32 -15.66 12.69
CA THR A 248 32.23 -16.11 14.09
C THR A 248 30.83 -15.80 14.59
N THR A 249 30.34 -16.64 15.50
CA THR A 249 29.10 -16.40 16.27
C THR A 249 29.39 -16.08 17.74
N THR A 250 30.66 -15.96 18.11
CA THR A 250 31.10 -15.50 19.43
C THR A 250 31.61 -14.06 19.35
N GLU A 251 30.97 -13.16 20.09
CA GLU A 251 31.32 -11.74 20.19
C GLU A 251 31.06 -11.25 21.62
N ALA A 252 31.86 -10.30 22.11
CA ALA A 252 31.66 -9.71 23.43
C ALA A 252 30.26 -9.06 23.53
N GLY A 253 29.51 -9.38 24.58
CA GLY A 253 28.14 -8.90 24.76
C GLY A 253 27.06 -9.71 24.03
N LEU A 254 27.43 -10.76 23.28
CA LEU A 254 26.51 -11.71 22.64
C LEU A 254 26.72 -13.13 23.19
N PRO A 255 26.45 -13.38 24.49
CA PRO A 255 26.58 -14.72 25.05
C PRO A 255 25.73 -15.74 24.31
N SER A 256 26.25 -16.95 24.21
CA SER A 256 25.59 -18.07 23.57
C SER A 256 25.79 -19.37 24.35
N GLN A 257 24.80 -20.25 24.36
CA GLN A 257 24.90 -21.55 25.02
C GLN A 257 23.90 -22.55 24.47
N TYR A 258 24.26 -23.83 24.51
CA TYR A 258 23.30 -24.92 24.33
C TYR A 258 22.46 -25.11 25.60
N VAL A 259 21.16 -25.35 25.42
CA VAL A 259 20.18 -25.47 26.49
C VAL A 259 19.32 -26.70 26.24
N ASN A 260 19.33 -27.63 27.18
CA ASN A 260 18.45 -28.79 27.13
C ASN A 260 17.04 -28.40 27.56
N TYR A 261 16.03 -28.94 26.88
CA TYR A 261 14.62 -28.84 27.24
C TYR A 261 13.94 -30.17 26.98
N THR A 262 12.88 -30.48 27.73
CA THR A 262 12.18 -31.77 27.64
C THR A 262 10.75 -31.57 27.21
N VAL A 263 10.28 -32.39 26.28
CA VAL A 263 8.87 -32.45 25.87
C VAL A 263 8.47 -33.89 25.64
N ASP A 264 7.32 -34.29 26.17
CA ASP A 264 6.78 -35.64 26.02
C ASP A 264 7.79 -36.77 26.37
N GLY A 265 8.66 -36.51 27.35
CA GLY A 265 9.72 -37.44 27.79
C GLY A 265 10.97 -37.47 26.89
N VAL A 266 11.00 -36.73 25.79
CA VAL A 266 12.15 -36.58 24.88
C VAL A 266 12.96 -35.36 25.30
N THR A 267 14.28 -35.53 25.46
CA THR A 267 15.21 -34.41 25.66
C THR A 267 15.65 -33.86 24.32
N CYS A 268 15.50 -32.55 24.14
CA CYS A 268 15.95 -31.77 22.98
C CYS A 268 17.04 -30.78 23.44
N GLN A 269 17.85 -30.26 22.51
CA GLN A 269 18.89 -29.29 22.83
C GLN A 269 18.87 -28.09 21.89
N GLY A 270 18.35 -26.96 22.35
CA GLY A 270 18.38 -25.71 21.59
C GLY A 270 19.66 -24.90 21.80
N TYR A 271 19.87 -23.90 20.95
CA TYR A 271 20.96 -22.94 21.06
C TYR A 271 20.38 -21.55 21.36
N LEU A 272 20.72 -21.01 22.53
CA LEU A 272 20.32 -19.67 22.98
C LEU A 272 21.41 -18.66 22.61
N GLN A 273 21.02 -17.53 22.01
CA GLN A 273 21.90 -16.39 21.78
C GLN A 273 21.15 -15.06 21.91
N TYR A 274 21.75 -14.07 22.57
CA TYR A 274 21.13 -12.77 22.78
C TYR A 274 22.18 -11.70 23.07
N ASN A 275 21.82 -10.42 22.91
CA ASN A 275 22.68 -9.31 23.31
C ASN A 275 22.48 -8.97 24.80
N SER A 276 23.44 -9.32 25.66
CA SER A 276 23.34 -9.13 27.11
C SER A 276 23.45 -7.67 27.57
N SER A 277 23.92 -6.78 26.69
CA SER A 277 23.94 -5.33 26.96
C SER A 277 22.57 -4.68 26.70
N LEU A 278 21.77 -5.27 25.80
CA LEU A 278 20.41 -4.79 25.47
C LEU A 278 19.34 -5.51 26.29
N CYS A 279 19.46 -6.84 26.42
CA CYS A 279 18.46 -7.70 27.03
C CYS A 279 18.86 -8.05 28.46
N THR A 280 18.21 -7.38 29.42
CA THR A 280 18.48 -7.48 30.85
C THR A 280 17.20 -7.75 31.62
N ALA A 281 17.30 -8.06 32.92
CA ALA A 281 16.10 -8.21 33.75
C ALA A 281 15.23 -6.93 33.81
N SER A 282 15.84 -5.75 33.67
CA SER A 282 15.14 -4.46 33.62
C SER A 282 14.67 -4.05 32.22
N THR A 283 15.33 -4.57 31.18
CA THR A 283 15.03 -4.27 29.78
C THR A 283 14.77 -5.57 29.06
N LYS A 284 13.51 -5.99 29.07
CA LYS A 284 13.08 -7.24 28.45
C LYS A 284 13.02 -7.10 26.93
N CYS A 285 13.59 -8.07 26.22
CA CYS A 285 13.63 -8.08 24.77
C CYS A 285 12.63 -9.06 24.17
N PRO A 286 12.09 -8.79 22.97
CA PRO A 286 11.33 -9.79 22.21
C PRO A 286 12.17 -11.05 21.94
N ALA A 287 11.51 -12.20 21.87
CA ALA A 287 12.16 -13.46 21.55
C ALA A 287 11.84 -13.94 20.13
N VAL A 288 12.81 -14.58 19.48
CA VAL A 288 12.67 -15.22 18.17
C VAL A 288 13.10 -16.68 18.28
N VAL A 289 12.20 -17.60 17.97
CA VAL A 289 12.53 -19.03 17.88
C VAL A 289 12.89 -19.35 16.44
N ILE A 290 14.05 -19.98 16.21
CA ILE A 290 14.43 -20.48 14.89
C ILE A 290 14.19 -21.99 14.86
N VAL A 291 13.48 -22.48 13.84
CA VAL A 291 13.26 -23.91 13.59
C VAL A 291 14.07 -24.30 12.35
N HIS A 292 14.97 -25.25 12.53
CA HIS A 292 15.96 -25.65 11.54
C HIS A 292 15.36 -26.30 10.29
N ASP A 293 16.17 -26.37 9.23
CA ASP A 293 15.83 -27.12 8.02
C ASP A 293 15.95 -28.64 8.22
N TRP A 294 15.78 -29.40 7.14
CA TRP A 294 15.67 -30.86 7.14
C TRP A 294 16.93 -31.59 7.62
N ASP A 295 18.07 -30.90 7.70
CA ASP A 295 19.38 -31.40 8.13
C ASP A 295 19.64 -31.23 9.64
N GLY A 296 18.66 -30.71 10.40
CA GLY A 296 18.77 -30.57 11.86
C GLY A 296 19.34 -29.22 12.28
N LEU A 297 19.58 -29.03 13.58
CA LEU A 297 20.19 -27.79 14.09
C LEU A 297 21.68 -27.74 13.70
N THR A 298 22.00 -27.04 12.61
CA THR A 298 23.36 -26.94 12.08
C THR A 298 24.02 -25.59 12.40
N GLN A 299 25.22 -25.36 11.86
CA GLN A 299 25.88 -24.06 11.93
C GLN A 299 25.07 -22.97 11.19
N TYR A 300 24.25 -23.33 10.20
CA TYR A 300 23.44 -22.37 9.46
C TYR A 300 22.44 -21.65 10.39
N GLU A 301 21.70 -22.39 11.22
CA GLU A 301 20.77 -21.81 12.19
C GLU A 301 21.49 -21.03 13.28
N ILE A 302 22.68 -21.47 13.69
CA ILE A 302 23.51 -20.75 14.67
C ILE A 302 23.97 -19.40 14.09
N ASP A 303 24.38 -19.38 12.82
CA ASP A 303 24.76 -18.16 12.10
C ASP A 303 23.57 -17.21 11.96
N ARG A 304 22.38 -17.72 11.64
CA ARG A 304 21.13 -16.93 11.60
C ARG A 304 20.74 -16.43 12.99
N ALA A 305 20.88 -17.24 14.03
CA ALA A 305 20.61 -16.84 15.40
C ALA A 305 21.50 -15.68 15.85
N TYR A 306 22.77 -15.71 15.48
CA TYR A 306 23.70 -14.60 15.69
C TYR A 306 23.25 -13.32 14.97
N LEU A 307 22.87 -13.41 13.69
CA LEU A 307 22.40 -12.25 12.92
C LEU A 307 21.13 -11.64 13.53
N VAL A 308 20.18 -12.47 13.98
CA VAL A 308 18.94 -12.01 14.65
C VAL A 308 19.25 -11.43 16.03
N ALA A 309 20.14 -12.03 16.82
CA ALA A 309 20.53 -11.53 18.14
C ALA A 309 21.22 -10.16 18.07
N LYS A 310 22.00 -9.88 17.02
CA LYS A 310 22.58 -8.55 16.76
C LYS A 310 21.53 -7.47 16.54
N MET A 311 20.32 -7.83 16.14
CA MET A 311 19.20 -6.88 16.00
C MET A 311 18.56 -6.53 17.36
N GLY A 312 19.02 -7.12 18.47
CA GLY A 312 18.50 -6.85 19.81
C GLY A 312 17.43 -7.82 20.29
N TYR A 313 17.31 -8.99 19.66
CA TYR A 313 16.36 -10.04 20.07
C TYR A 313 17.03 -11.13 20.91
N VAL A 314 16.22 -11.84 21.70
CA VAL A 314 16.63 -13.10 22.34
C VAL A 314 16.28 -14.25 21.40
N VAL A 315 17.28 -15.00 20.95
CA VAL A 315 17.09 -16.02 19.93
C VAL A 315 17.27 -17.40 20.51
N PHE A 316 16.36 -18.31 20.19
CA PHE A 316 16.45 -19.72 20.56
C PHE A 316 16.29 -20.58 19.31
N ALA A 317 17.40 -21.09 18.77
CA ALA A 317 17.36 -22.05 17.67
C ALA A 317 17.06 -23.44 18.24
N ALA A 318 15.91 -24.00 17.88
CA ALA A 318 15.35 -25.19 18.48
C ALA A 318 15.77 -26.44 17.72
N ASP A 319 16.37 -27.41 18.41
CA ASP A 319 16.49 -28.79 17.94
C ASP A 319 15.16 -29.52 18.11
N VAL A 320 14.41 -29.65 17.02
CA VAL A 320 13.12 -30.35 17.03
C VAL A 320 13.24 -31.82 16.65
N TYR A 321 14.44 -32.31 16.36
CA TYR A 321 14.68 -33.74 16.18
C TYR A 321 14.94 -34.42 17.52
N GLY A 322 15.63 -33.74 18.43
CA GLY A 322 15.89 -34.17 19.79
C GLY A 322 17.34 -34.63 19.97
N LEU A 323 17.81 -34.49 21.20
CA LEU A 323 19.21 -34.70 21.56
C LEU A 323 19.61 -36.15 21.31
N GLY A 324 20.69 -36.33 20.55
CA GLY A 324 21.21 -37.65 20.18
C GLY A 324 20.59 -38.25 18.92
N THR A 325 19.66 -37.55 18.26
CA THR A 325 19.21 -37.94 16.92
C THR A 325 20.37 -37.83 15.93
N PRO A 326 20.69 -38.89 15.16
CA PRO A 326 21.72 -38.81 14.13
C PRO A 326 21.35 -37.75 13.08
N VAL A 327 22.26 -36.81 12.84
CA VAL A 327 22.14 -35.73 11.83
C VAL A 327 23.50 -35.42 11.20
N MET A 328 24.29 -36.46 10.92
CA MET A 328 25.69 -36.30 10.48
C MET A 328 25.86 -36.52 8.98
N THR A 329 24.98 -37.32 8.37
CA THR A 329 25.01 -37.65 6.95
C THR A 329 23.67 -37.34 6.31
N GLU A 330 23.65 -37.19 4.98
CA GLU A 330 22.41 -36.97 4.23
C GLU A 330 21.34 -38.06 4.48
N ALA A 331 21.78 -39.32 4.65
CA ALA A 331 20.89 -40.41 4.99
C ALA A 331 20.27 -40.25 6.39
N ASP A 332 21.05 -39.75 7.35
CA ASP A 332 20.56 -39.45 8.70
C ASP A 332 19.56 -38.28 8.66
N TRP A 333 19.87 -37.21 7.93
CA TRP A 333 18.98 -36.06 7.71
C TRP A 333 17.65 -36.49 7.11
N ALA A 334 17.69 -37.27 6.02
CA ALA A 334 16.50 -37.77 5.36
C ALA A 334 15.64 -38.64 6.29
N ALA A 335 16.26 -39.52 7.09
CA ALA A 335 15.56 -40.37 8.04
C ALA A 335 14.91 -39.54 9.17
N ALA A 336 15.67 -38.62 9.77
CA ALA A 336 15.18 -37.74 10.84
C ALA A 336 14.07 -36.82 10.35
N SER A 337 14.25 -36.16 9.20
CA SER A 337 13.26 -35.28 8.60
C SER A 337 11.97 -36.03 8.25
N SER A 338 12.06 -37.21 7.63
CA SER A 338 10.88 -38.01 7.27
C SER A 338 10.07 -38.39 8.50
N ALA A 339 10.72 -38.92 9.56
CA ALA A 339 10.05 -39.29 10.79
C ALA A 339 9.35 -38.11 11.48
N HIS A 340 9.96 -36.91 11.41
CA HIS A 340 9.39 -35.70 12.01
C HIS A 340 8.35 -35.01 11.11
N ARG A 341 8.39 -35.19 9.79
CA ARG A 341 7.35 -34.72 8.86
C ARG A 341 6.06 -35.54 9.03
N GLU A 342 6.18 -36.85 9.17
CA GLU A 342 5.04 -37.73 9.46
C GLU A 342 4.33 -37.36 10.78
N ASN A 343 5.09 -36.81 11.73
CA ASN A 343 4.60 -36.34 13.03
C ASN A 343 4.58 -34.81 13.17
N MET A 344 4.63 -34.07 12.04
CA MET A 344 4.68 -32.61 12.02
C MET A 344 3.50 -32.01 12.78
N THR A 345 2.35 -32.67 12.66
CA THR A 345 1.08 -32.25 13.22
C THR A 345 0.85 -32.79 14.64
N ASN A 346 1.86 -33.37 15.31
CA ASN A 346 1.76 -33.87 16.68
C ASN A 346 3.08 -33.62 17.44
N ALA A 347 3.92 -34.63 17.59
CA ALA A 347 5.11 -34.58 18.45
C ALA A 347 6.11 -33.48 18.04
N THR A 348 6.33 -33.29 16.74
CA THR A 348 7.20 -32.22 16.24
C THR A 348 6.61 -30.84 16.58
N PHE A 349 5.29 -30.67 16.45
CA PHE A 349 4.60 -29.44 16.82
C PHE A 349 4.79 -29.11 18.30
N ASN A 350 4.65 -30.10 19.17
CA ASN A 350 4.84 -29.94 20.61
C ASN A 350 6.28 -29.50 20.93
N LYS A 351 7.29 -30.00 20.21
CA LYS A 351 8.69 -29.56 20.35
C LYS A 351 8.88 -28.09 19.99
N MET A 352 8.21 -27.59 18.95
CA MET A 352 8.24 -26.17 18.58
C MET A 352 7.62 -25.29 19.68
N VAL A 353 6.44 -25.66 20.18
CA VAL A 353 5.78 -24.94 21.28
C VAL A 353 6.60 -25.01 22.57
N ALA A 354 7.23 -26.16 22.87
CA ALA A 354 8.12 -26.31 24.02
C ALA A 354 9.35 -25.41 23.93
N ALA A 355 9.92 -25.20 22.74
CA ALA A 355 11.00 -24.25 22.53
C ALA A 355 10.58 -22.80 22.82
N MET A 356 9.37 -22.40 22.42
CA MET A 356 8.80 -21.08 22.75
C MET A 356 8.60 -20.91 24.27
N ASN A 357 8.12 -21.95 24.94
CA ASN A 357 7.98 -21.95 26.40
C ASN A 357 9.35 -21.90 27.10
N GLN A 358 10.35 -22.60 26.56
CA GLN A 358 11.72 -22.61 27.10
C GLN A 358 12.35 -21.21 27.02
N VAL A 359 12.26 -20.53 25.88
CA VAL A 359 12.83 -19.17 25.75
C VAL A 359 12.08 -18.17 26.64
N SER A 360 10.78 -18.34 26.83
CA SER A 360 9.97 -17.48 27.72
C SER A 360 10.35 -17.58 29.21
N ALA A 361 11.07 -18.63 29.62
CA ALA A 361 11.47 -18.82 31.01
C ALA A 361 12.60 -17.87 31.47
N TYR A 362 13.30 -17.22 30.54
CA TYR A 362 14.40 -16.30 30.87
C TYR A 362 13.88 -14.93 31.32
N GLY A 363 14.36 -14.44 32.46
CA GLY A 363 13.88 -13.19 33.08
C GLY A 363 14.11 -11.91 32.26
N PHE A 364 14.94 -11.98 31.22
CA PHE A 364 15.24 -10.89 30.27
C PHE A 364 14.43 -10.99 28.96
N VAL A 365 13.50 -11.94 28.85
CA VAL A 365 12.58 -12.07 27.72
C VAL A 365 11.26 -11.35 27.99
N ASP A 366 10.79 -10.60 27.00
CA ASP A 366 9.45 -10.04 26.97
C ASP A 366 8.47 -11.15 26.56
N THR A 367 7.79 -11.72 27.57
CA THR A 367 6.85 -12.83 27.40
C THR A 367 5.55 -12.43 26.69
N THR A 368 5.44 -11.20 26.19
CA THR A 368 4.33 -10.74 25.35
C THR A 368 4.70 -10.62 23.87
N LYS A 369 5.99 -10.77 23.53
CA LYS A 369 6.52 -10.52 22.18
C LYS A 369 7.44 -11.65 21.73
N MET A 370 6.88 -12.59 20.99
CA MET A 370 7.58 -13.69 20.35
C MET A 370 7.32 -13.75 18.85
N ALA A 371 8.31 -14.25 18.11
CA ALA A 371 8.16 -14.64 16.71
C ALA A 371 8.82 -16.00 16.48
N ALA A 372 8.49 -16.66 15.37
CA ALA A 372 9.22 -17.84 14.91
C ALA A 372 9.70 -17.66 13.47
N ILE A 373 10.89 -18.16 13.16
CA ILE A 373 11.43 -18.25 11.80
C ILE A 373 11.69 -19.73 11.51
N GLY A 374 11.20 -20.21 10.38
CA GLY A 374 11.42 -21.57 9.93
C GLY A 374 12.08 -21.61 8.55
N TYR A 375 13.05 -22.51 8.39
CA TYR A 375 13.70 -22.79 7.11
C TYR A 375 13.29 -24.18 6.63
N GLY A 376 12.80 -24.31 5.39
CA GLY A 376 12.42 -25.57 4.76
C GLY A 376 11.52 -26.44 5.63
N PHE A 377 12.06 -27.49 6.25
CA PHE A 377 11.31 -28.27 7.25
C PHE A 377 10.69 -27.40 8.36
N GLY A 378 11.47 -26.49 8.96
CA GLY A 378 10.97 -25.53 9.94
C GLY A 378 9.97 -24.54 9.34
N GLY A 379 10.09 -24.23 8.05
CA GLY A 379 9.15 -23.39 7.32
C GLY A 379 7.74 -24.03 7.22
N ILE A 380 7.66 -25.35 7.10
CA ILE A 380 6.41 -26.11 7.23
C ILE A 380 5.80 -25.86 8.63
N GLY A 381 6.66 -25.92 9.66
CA GLY A 381 6.29 -25.65 11.04
C GLY A 381 5.72 -24.24 11.24
N ALA A 382 6.35 -23.22 10.64
CA ALA A 382 5.88 -21.84 10.68
C ALA A 382 4.48 -21.69 10.07
N VAL A 383 4.22 -22.29 8.91
CA VAL A 383 2.88 -22.30 8.28
C VAL A 383 1.85 -22.97 9.21
N ASN A 384 2.21 -24.11 9.80
CA ASN A 384 1.32 -24.83 10.71
C ASN A 384 1.04 -24.07 12.02
N LEU A 385 1.98 -23.27 12.52
CA LEU A 385 1.75 -22.38 13.66
C LEU A 385 0.69 -21.32 13.35
N ALA A 386 0.70 -20.75 12.13
CA ALA A 386 -0.34 -19.81 11.67
C ALA A 386 -1.71 -20.48 11.53
N LEU A 387 -1.77 -21.68 10.96
CA LEU A 387 -3.01 -22.46 10.78
C LEU A 387 -3.59 -22.97 12.11
N ALA A 388 -2.75 -23.25 13.10
CA ALA A 388 -3.19 -23.66 14.43
C ALA A 388 -3.82 -22.50 15.21
N GLY A 389 -3.18 -21.33 15.20
CA GLY A 389 -3.64 -20.16 15.94
C GLY A 389 -3.49 -20.28 17.46
N HIS A 390 -3.70 -19.18 18.16
CA HIS A 390 -3.43 -19.05 19.59
C HIS A 390 -4.43 -19.80 20.47
N GLY A 391 -3.92 -20.39 21.55
CA GLY A 391 -4.73 -20.95 22.63
C GLY A 391 -5.60 -22.14 22.23
N GLY A 392 -5.48 -22.64 21.00
CA GLY A 392 -6.15 -23.84 20.52
C GLY A 392 -5.61 -25.12 21.17
N ALA A 393 -6.06 -26.27 20.66
CA ALA A 393 -5.70 -27.59 21.20
C ALA A 393 -4.17 -27.84 21.25
N ARG A 394 -3.42 -27.13 20.42
CA ARG A 394 -1.96 -27.25 20.28
C ARG A 394 -1.15 -26.29 21.15
N GLY A 395 -1.82 -25.41 21.91
CA GLY A 395 -1.16 -24.56 22.90
C GLY A 395 -0.21 -23.51 22.32
N VAL A 396 -0.44 -23.03 21.09
CA VAL A 396 0.37 -21.93 20.52
C VAL A 396 0.24 -20.69 21.43
N PRO A 397 1.35 -20.13 21.95
CA PRO A 397 1.31 -19.00 22.88
C PRO A 397 0.72 -17.75 22.23
N THR A 398 -0.13 -17.00 22.93
CA THR A 398 -0.67 -15.70 22.46
C THR A 398 0.41 -14.63 22.27
N ALA A 399 1.58 -14.84 22.87
CA ALA A 399 2.74 -13.98 22.67
C ALA A 399 3.43 -14.20 21.32
N LEU A 400 3.11 -15.26 20.57
CA LEU A 400 3.64 -15.47 19.22
C LEU A 400 2.92 -14.52 18.24
N LEU A 401 3.49 -13.34 18.00
CA LEU A 401 2.85 -12.31 17.19
C LEU A 401 2.96 -12.56 15.69
N GLY A 402 4.01 -13.27 15.27
CA GLY A 402 4.26 -13.56 13.86
C GLY A 402 5.17 -14.74 13.62
N VAL A 403 5.07 -15.32 12.44
CA VAL A 403 5.86 -16.45 11.97
C VAL A 403 6.37 -16.18 10.56
N VAL A 404 7.61 -16.55 10.29
CA VAL A 404 8.25 -16.43 8.98
C VAL A 404 8.56 -17.83 8.45
N SER A 405 8.15 -18.10 7.22
CA SER A 405 8.41 -19.35 6.52
C SER A 405 9.31 -19.09 5.32
N HIS A 406 10.57 -19.50 5.40
CA HIS A 406 11.51 -19.51 4.28
C HIS A 406 11.45 -20.88 3.59
N HIS A 407 11.15 -20.91 2.29
CA HIS A 407 11.15 -22.12 1.45
C HIS A 407 10.42 -23.31 2.10
N GLY A 408 9.34 -23.01 2.82
CA GLY A 408 8.76 -23.89 3.83
C GLY A 408 7.85 -25.00 3.33
N GLY A 409 7.79 -25.29 2.02
CA GLY A 409 7.01 -26.41 1.48
C GLY A 409 5.52 -26.34 1.79
N VAL A 410 4.73 -25.78 0.88
CA VAL A 410 3.29 -25.54 1.09
C VAL A 410 2.39 -26.61 0.46
N ALA A 411 2.84 -27.84 0.23
CA ALA A 411 1.93 -28.87 -0.28
C ALA A 411 0.82 -29.20 0.76
N PRO A 412 -0.42 -29.52 0.35
CA PRO A 412 -1.50 -29.90 1.28
C PRO A 412 -1.12 -31.01 2.27
N GLY A 413 -0.29 -31.97 1.85
CA GLY A 413 0.19 -33.05 2.72
C GLY A 413 1.14 -32.62 3.85
N HIS A 414 1.67 -31.39 3.81
CA HIS A 414 2.56 -30.85 4.84
C HIS A 414 1.83 -29.97 5.87
N ARG A 415 0.56 -29.65 5.62
CA ARG A 415 -0.19 -28.66 6.38
C ARG A 415 -1.28 -29.31 7.23
N ILE A 416 -1.53 -28.74 8.40
CA ILE A 416 -2.72 -29.07 9.18
C ILE A 416 -3.96 -28.43 8.56
N ALA A 417 -5.13 -29.02 8.79
CA ALA A 417 -6.38 -28.28 8.63
C ALA A 417 -6.40 -27.10 9.61
N ALA A 418 -6.84 -25.93 9.14
CA ALA A 418 -6.92 -24.76 9.99
C ALA A 418 -7.86 -25.01 11.18
N GLU A 419 -7.37 -24.74 12.39
CA GLU A 419 -8.10 -25.02 13.64
C GLU A 419 -8.94 -23.82 14.08
N SER A 420 -9.90 -23.98 14.98
CA SER A 420 -10.58 -22.82 15.56
C SER A 420 -9.67 -22.14 16.60
N ALA A 421 -9.45 -20.83 16.47
CA ALA A 421 -8.61 -20.05 17.38
C ALA A 421 -9.15 -18.62 17.55
N ALA A 422 -8.92 -18.03 18.73
CA ALA A 422 -9.39 -16.67 19.05
C ALA A 422 -8.57 -15.57 18.33
N SER A 423 -7.30 -15.84 18.07
CA SER A 423 -6.38 -14.97 17.32
C SER A 423 -5.24 -15.84 16.77
N ARG A 424 -4.36 -15.26 15.94
CA ARG A 424 -3.31 -16.00 15.23
C ARG A 424 -2.04 -15.17 15.09
N PRO A 425 -0.86 -15.79 14.95
CA PRO A 425 0.31 -15.07 14.49
C PRO A 425 0.12 -14.64 13.03
N LYS A 426 0.64 -13.47 12.67
CA LYS A 426 0.76 -13.07 11.27
C LYS A 426 1.78 -13.98 10.56
N LEU A 427 1.52 -14.39 9.32
CA LEU A 427 2.45 -15.18 8.51
C LEU A 427 3.19 -14.29 7.50
N LEU A 428 4.52 -14.37 7.44
CA LEU A 428 5.30 -13.99 6.26
C LEU A 428 5.75 -15.28 5.57
N LEU A 429 5.26 -15.51 4.36
CA LEU A 429 5.59 -16.68 3.54
C LEU A 429 6.53 -16.27 2.40
N GLU A 430 7.74 -16.81 2.38
CA GLU A 430 8.74 -16.49 1.38
C GLU A 430 9.12 -17.77 0.62
N SER A 431 8.76 -17.79 -0.66
CA SER A 431 8.85 -18.99 -1.50
C SER A 431 9.54 -18.68 -2.82
N GLY A 432 10.40 -19.58 -3.28
CA GLY A 432 10.96 -19.52 -4.63
C GLY A 432 9.92 -19.94 -5.67
N GLY A 433 9.95 -19.39 -6.89
CA GLY A 433 9.01 -19.76 -7.95
C GLY A 433 9.06 -21.25 -8.34
N LYS A 434 10.18 -21.94 -8.09
CA LYS A 434 10.34 -23.39 -8.29
C LYS A 434 10.32 -24.21 -7.00
N ALA A 435 10.19 -23.56 -5.84
CA ALA A 435 10.09 -24.23 -4.54
C ALA A 435 8.70 -24.82 -4.31
N ASP A 436 7.66 -24.02 -4.59
CA ASP A 436 6.26 -24.38 -4.35
C ASP A 436 5.39 -24.08 -5.57
N SER A 437 4.33 -24.86 -5.78
CA SER A 437 3.40 -24.61 -6.88
C SER A 437 2.52 -23.38 -6.60
N ASN A 438 2.16 -22.66 -7.65
CA ASN A 438 1.26 -21.51 -7.55
C ASN A 438 -0.14 -21.90 -7.02
N ALA A 439 -0.62 -23.10 -7.35
CA ALA A 439 -1.90 -23.63 -6.88
C ALA A 439 -1.90 -23.96 -5.38
N ASP A 440 -0.81 -24.52 -4.86
CA ASP A 440 -0.70 -24.86 -3.44
C ASP A 440 -0.60 -23.62 -2.56
N ILE A 441 0.06 -22.56 -3.05
CA ILE A 441 0.06 -21.25 -2.41
C ILE A 441 -1.34 -20.65 -2.44
N ALA A 442 -2.02 -20.67 -3.58
CA ALA A 442 -3.38 -20.13 -3.66
C ALA A 442 -4.33 -20.80 -2.65
N THR A 443 -4.26 -22.13 -2.57
CA THR A 443 -5.04 -22.92 -1.61
C THR A 443 -4.68 -22.54 -0.16
N LEU A 444 -3.39 -22.33 0.16
CA LEU A 444 -2.97 -21.88 1.49
C LEU A 444 -3.61 -20.56 1.88
N LEU A 445 -3.60 -19.61 0.96
CA LEU A 445 -4.10 -18.28 1.23
C LEU A 445 -5.61 -18.33 1.46
N ASP A 446 -6.35 -19.09 0.66
CA ASP A 446 -7.78 -19.32 0.90
C ASP A 446 -8.05 -19.97 2.28
N GLU A 447 -7.24 -20.95 2.69
CA GLU A 447 -7.32 -21.57 4.01
C GLU A 447 -7.06 -20.56 5.14
N LEU A 448 -6.01 -19.74 5.01
CA LEU A 448 -5.65 -18.69 5.97
C LEU A 448 -6.75 -17.62 6.07
N GLU A 449 -7.29 -17.17 4.95
CA GLU A 449 -8.39 -16.21 4.91
C GLU A 449 -9.68 -16.78 5.53
N GLY A 450 -9.98 -18.06 5.26
CA GLY A 450 -11.12 -18.76 5.81
C GLY A 450 -11.13 -18.80 7.34
N VAL A 451 -9.96 -18.65 7.97
CA VAL A 451 -9.80 -18.58 9.43
C VAL A 451 -9.33 -17.23 9.96
N GLY A 452 -9.38 -16.18 9.14
CA GLY A 452 -9.06 -14.81 9.51
C GLY A 452 -7.58 -14.55 9.82
N ALA A 453 -6.66 -15.36 9.30
CA ALA A 453 -5.23 -15.16 9.49
C ALA A 453 -4.70 -14.00 8.64
N SER A 454 -3.80 -13.20 9.23
CA SER A 454 -3.05 -12.15 8.51
C SER A 454 -1.81 -12.73 7.84
N TYR A 455 -1.54 -12.34 6.60
CA TYR A 455 -0.41 -12.88 5.86
C TYR A 455 0.25 -11.87 4.92
N GLU A 456 1.50 -12.16 4.58
CA GLU A 456 2.22 -11.58 3.46
C GLU A 456 2.91 -12.72 2.71
N VAL A 457 2.94 -12.64 1.40
CA VAL A 457 3.62 -13.61 0.54
C VAL A 457 4.62 -12.90 -0.34
N SER A 458 5.84 -13.42 -0.38
CA SER A 458 6.85 -13.02 -1.35
C SER A 458 7.27 -14.22 -2.19
N ARG A 459 7.08 -14.11 -3.52
CA ARG A 459 7.60 -15.06 -4.52
C ARG A 459 8.82 -14.45 -5.19
N LEU A 460 9.99 -15.03 -4.90
CA LEU A 460 11.29 -14.36 -5.08
C LEU A 460 11.99 -14.64 -6.42
N GLY A 461 11.25 -15.08 -7.44
CA GLY A 461 11.80 -15.29 -8.77
C GLY A 461 11.38 -16.60 -9.42
N SER A 462 11.24 -16.57 -10.76
CA SER A 462 10.85 -17.73 -11.57
C SER A 462 11.88 -18.88 -11.56
N ASN A 463 13.12 -18.63 -11.14
CA ASN A 463 14.23 -19.60 -11.11
C ASN A 463 14.83 -19.76 -9.70
N VAL A 464 14.03 -19.51 -8.66
CA VAL A 464 14.45 -19.72 -7.27
C VAL A 464 13.87 -21.03 -6.76
N TYR A 465 14.76 -21.92 -6.31
CA TYR A 465 14.45 -23.28 -5.87
C TYR A 465 14.34 -23.35 -4.33
N GLN A 466 14.22 -24.56 -3.78
CA GLN A 466 14.30 -24.74 -2.33
C GLN A 466 15.67 -24.32 -1.78
N CYS A 467 15.75 -24.11 -0.47
CA CYS A 467 16.99 -23.79 0.25
C CYS A 467 17.67 -22.49 -0.22
N PHE A 468 16.94 -21.58 -0.83
CA PHE A 468 17.53 -20.39 -1.44
C PHE A 468 18.28 -19.47 -0.46
N THR A 469 18.05 -19.65 0.85
CA THR A 469 18.74 -18.92 1.92
C THR A 469 19.99 -19.60 2.46
N GLU A 470 20.20 -20.89 2.15
CA GLU A 470 21.31 -21.68 2.67
C GLU A 470 22.59 -21.47 1.86
N TRP A 471 23.61 -20.84 2.45
CA TRP A 471 24.86 -20.50 1.75
C TRP A 471 25.60 -21.72 1.14
N GLY A 472 25.35 -22.93 1.65
CA GLY A 472 25.96 -24.16 1.17
C GLY A 472 25.15 -24.92 0.12
N ALA A 473 23.91 -24.50 -0.17
CA ALA A 473 23.02 -25.22 -1.08
C ALA A 473 23.49 -25.10 -2.53
N ALA A 474 23.73 -26.24 -3.18
CA ALA A 474 24.31 -26.31 -4.52
C ALA A 474 23.78 -27.50 -5.35
N ALA A 475 22.60 -28.03 -5.03
CA ALA A 475 21.98 -29.15 -5.73
C ALA A 475 21.12 -28.64 -6.89
N PRO A 476 21.58 -28.73 -8.17
CA PRO A 476 20.95 -28.06 -9.29
C PRO A 476 19.52 -28.55 -9.53
N GLY A 477 18.60 -27.61 -9.72
CA GLY A 477 17.17 -27.83 -9.96
C GLY A 477 16.37 -28.26 -8.73
N VAL A 478 16.99 -28.35 -7.54
CA VAL A 478 16.36 -28.89 -6.33
C VAL A 478 16.50 -27.93 -5.16
N CYS A 479 17.73 -27.69 -4.71
CA CYS A 479 18.06 -26.98 -3.48
C CYS A 479 19.30 -26.14 -3.76
N GLU A 480 19.11 -24.86 -4.07
CA GLU A 480 20.14 -23.97 -4.64
C GLU A 480 20.14 -22.62 -3.94
N TYR A 481 21.33 -22.20 -3.49
CA TYR A 481 21.51 -20.86 -2.94
C TYR A 481 21.23 -19.79 -3.99
N SER A 482 20.40 -18.80 -3.62
CA SER A 482 20.19 -17.60 -4.42
C SER A 482 20.49 -16.38 -3.55
N ALA A 483 21.68 -15.80 -3.73
CA ALA A 483 22.10 -14.59 -3.01
C ALA A 483 21.09 -13.45 -3.13
N HIS A 484 20.42 -13.36 -4.28
CA HIS A 484 19.36 -12.39 -4.54
C HIS A 484 18.13 -12.67 -3.67
N ALA A 485 17.61 -13.90 -3.71
CA ALA A 485 16.42 -14.26 -2.94
C ALA A 485 16.68 -14.19 -1.43
N ASP A 486 17.86 -14.63 -0.97
CA ASP A 486 18.32 -14.53 0.41
C ASP A 486 18.38 -13.08 0.90
N LEU A 487 18.97 -12.17 0.11
CA LEU A 487 19.02 -10.76 0.48
C LEU A 487 17.61 -10.17 0.67
N ARG A 488 16.72 -10.42 -0.28
CA ARG A 488 15.35 -9.88 -0.26
C ARG A 488 14.55 -10.45 0.91
N SER A 489 14.53 -11.77 1.04
CA SER A 489 13.83 -12.44 2.14
C SER A 489 14.36 -11.99 3.50
N TRP A 490 15.68 -11.82 3.62
CA TRP A 490 16.26 -11.31 4.85
C TRP A 490 15.83 -9.88 5.16
N MET A 491 15.74 -9.00 4.17
CA MET A 491 15.26 -7.64 4.37
C MET A 491 13.78 -7.60 4.78
N GLU A 492 12.96 -8.44 4.17
CA GLU A 492 11.53 -8.58 4.49
C GLU A 492 11.32 -9.16 5.89
N THR A 493 12.04 -10.22 6.27
CA THR A 493 12.07 -10.75 7.64
C THR A 493 12.42 -9.67 8.66
N LYS A 494 13.43 -8.84 8.42
CA LYS A 494 13.78 -7.75 9.34
C LYS A 494 12.66 -6.72 9.48
N ALA A 495 12.04 -6.32 8.38
CA ALA A 495 10.91 -5.38 8.39
C ALA A 495 9.69 -5.99 9.10
N PHE A 496 9.44 -7.28 8.89
CA PHE A 496 8.38 -8.04 9.54
C PHE A 496 8.55 -8.12 11.05
N LEU A 497 9.72 -8.55 11.54
CA LEU A 497 10.01 -8.60 12.98
C LEU A 497 9.88 -7.22 13.64
N THR A 498 10.38 -6.19 12.96
CA THR A 498 10.30 -4.81 13.47
C THR A 498 8.84 -4.36 13.63
N GLU A 499 7.99 -4.66 12.65
CA GLU A 499 6.57 -4.32 12.70
C GLU A 499 5.85 -5.02 13.86
N ILE A 500 5.95 -6.35 13.92
CA ILE A 500 5.15 -7.13 14.88
C ILE A 500 5.56 -6.82 16.33
N PHE A 501 6.84 -6.52 16.58
CA PHE A 501 7.32 -6.18 17.92
C PHE A 501 7.12 -4.72 18.32
N SER A 502 6.92 -3.83 17.34
CA SER A 502 6.58 -2.43 17.60
C SER A 502 5.07 -2.23 17.83
N GLY A 503 4.24 -3.26 17.59
CA GLY A 503 2.80 -3.23 17.85
C GLY A 503 1.90 -2.93 16.63
N GLY A 504 2.44 -2.95 15.41
CA GLY A 504 1.67 -2.88 14.16
C GLY A 504 1.18 -1.49 13.74
N ALA A 505 1.38 -1.18 12.46
CA ALA A 505 1.22 0.10 11.76
C ALA A 505 2.15 1.21 12.28
N THR A 506 3.17 1.54 11.49
CA THR A 506 3.87 2.82 11.52
C THR A 506 2.89 3.96 11.25
N GLY A 507 2.05 4.28 12.23
CA GLY A 507 1.22 5.46 12.34
C GLY A 507 0.09 5.55 11.33
N THR A 508 -1.13 5.15 11.72
CA THR A 508 -2.36 5.75 11.18
C THR A 508 -2.07 7.20 10.83
N HIS A 509 -2.32 7.62 9.59
CA HIS A 509 -2.10 8.98 9.12
C HIS A 509 -2.79 9.94 10.09
N GLN A 510 -2.08 10.32 11.15
CA GLN A 510 -2.59 11.30 12.09
C GLN A 510 -2.39 12.59 11.33
N THR A 511 -3.50 13.21 10.99
CA THR A 511 -3.59 14.63 10.71
C THR A 511 -3.26 15.46 11.97
N THR A 512 -2.34 14.98 12.82
CA THR A 512 -1.79 15.79 13.90
C THR A 512 -0.89 16.82 13.25
N ASN A 513 -1.26 18.09 13.45
CA ASN A 513 -0.51 19.27 13.03
C ASN A 513 1.00 19.01 13.10
N CYS A 514 1.70 19.19 11.97
CA CYS A 514 3.16 19.23 11.93
C CYS A 514 3.65 20.21 13.01
N THR A 515 4.18 19.68 14.11
CA THR A 515 4.87 20.47 15.15
C THR A 515 6.38 20.55 14.90
N GLY A 516 6.88 19.82 13.89
CA GLY A 516 8.20 20.00 13.31
C GLY A 516 8.24 21.24 12.43
N ASP A 517 9.34 21.97 12.49
CA ASP A 517 9.59 23.29 11.92
C ASP A 517 9.20 23.45 10.42
N CYS A 518 7.91 23.71 10.12
CA CYS A 518 7.42 24.13 8.80
C CYS A 518 7.81 25.61 8.49
N SER A 519 8.83 26.22 9.14
CA SER A 519 9.29 27.58 8.81
C SER A 519 9.81 27.75 7.37
N ARG A 520 10.09 26.65 6.67
CA ARG A 520 10.45 26.63 5.25
C ARG A 520 9.25 26.79 4.31
N CYS A 521 8.02 26.50 4.75
CA CYS A 521 6.83 26.86 4.00
C CYS A 521 6.49 28.31 4.41
N SER A 522 6.93 29.29 3.61
CA SER A 522 6.68 30.72 3.82
C SER A 522 5.19 31.07 3.71
N GLY A 523 4.38 30.64 4.68
CA GLY A 523 2.98 31.08 4.89
C GLY A 523 1.92 30.56 3.93
N HIS A 524 2.24 29.71 2.94
CA HIS A 524 1.32 29.43 1.82
C HIS A 524 1.11 27.97 1.39
N GLY A 525 1.60 26.96 2.13
CA GLY A 525 1.47 25.55 1.72
C GLY A 525 0.87 24.64 2.79
N LYS A 526 0.10 23.61 2.39
CA LYS A 526 -0.29 22.49 3.24
C LYS A 526 0.92 21.55 3.43
N CYS A 527 1.23 21.16 4.67
CA CYS A 527 2.29 20.17 5.00
C CYS A 527 1.65 18.75 4.95
N TYR A 528 2.23 17.80 4.20
CA TYR A 528 1.79 16.38 4.19
C TYR A 528 2.87 15.42 4.70
N TYR A 529 2.43 14.28 5.24
CA TYR A 529 3.27 13.20 5.75
C TYR A 529 3.60 12.23 4.62
N VAL A 530 4.89 12.02 4.35
CA VAL A 530 5.34 11.00 3.40
C VAL A 530 6.30 10.06 4.13
N PRO A 531 6.03 8.73 4.16
CA PRO A 531 7.02 7.75 4.59
C PRO A 531 8.24 7.82 3.65
N GLY A 532 9.43 8.10 4.19
CA GLY A 532 10.67 8.17 3.41
C GLY A 532 11.80 7.39 4.09
N PRO A 533 12.83 6.97 3.34
CA PRO A 533 14.08 6.51 3.94
C PRO A 533 14.87 7.71 4.50
N ALA A 534 15.74 7.44 5.49
CA ALA A 534 16.56 8.49 6.09
C ALA A 534 17.47 9.20 5.07
N PRO A 535 17.62 10.54 5.13
CA PRO A 535 18.47 11.26 4.21
C PRO A 535 19.92 10.77 4.30
N ALA A 536 20.59 10.69 3.15
CA ALA A 536 21.91 10.11 2.92
C ALA A 536 23.10 10.79 3.63
N ASN A 537 22.87 11.65 4.63
CA ASN A 537 23.91 12.45 5.31
C ASN A 537 24.02 12.16 6.82
N VAL A 538 23.77 10.93 7.26
CA VAL A 538 24.20 10.46 8.58
C VAL A 538 25.65 9.95 8.47
N THR A 539 26.60 10.87 8.47
CA THR A 539 28.01 10.53 8.68
C THR A 539 28.23 10.32 10.18
N GLY A 540 27.94 9.10 10.64
CA GLY A 540 28.18 8.69 12.02
C GLY A 540 28.00 7.19 12.12
N ASN A 541 28.92 6.51 12.80
CA ASN A 541 29.02 5.06 12.96
C ASN A 541 27.87 4.50 13.84
N ASN A 542 26.63 4.71 13.41
CA ASN A 542 25.43 4.27 14.11
C ASN A 542 24.84 3.05 13.41
N THR A 543 25.20 1.86 13.90
CA THR A 543 24.67 0.56 13.44
C THR A 543 23.23 0.30 13.88
N ASN A 544 22.56 1.27 14.53
CA ASN A 544 21.19 1.15 15.05
C ASN A 544 20.17 2.10 14.37
N ALA A 545 20.48 2.69 13.22
CA ALA A 545 19.47 3.42 12.45
C ALA A 545 18.57 2.43 11.68
N THR A 546 17.27 2.40 11.99
CA THR A 546 16.28 1.72 11.13
C THR A 546 16.20 2.49 9.79
N PRO A 547 16.21 1.82 8.63
CA PRO A 547 16.23 2.51 7.32
C PRO A 547 14.96 3.30 6.97
N TYR A 548 13.91 3.23 7.80
CA TYR A 548 12.53 3.54 7.38
C TYR A 548 11.83 4.61 8.23
N ASP A 549 12.58 5.45 8.96
CA ASP A 549 11.96 6.58 9.64
C ASP A 549 12.81 7.85 9.45
N PRO A 550 12.47 8.65 8.43
CA PRO A 550 11.94 9.96 8.78
C PRO A 550 10.78 10.43 7.90
N VAL A 551 9.86 11.07 8.60
CA VAL A 551 8.80 11.92 8.08
C VAL A 551 9.37 13.09 7.29
N VAL A 552 9.05 13.20 6.00
CA VAL A 552 9.33 14.41 5.23
C VAL A 552 8.04 15.25 5.17
N CYS A 553 8.07 16.46 5.74
CA CYS A 553 7.02 17.45 5.54
C CYS A 553 7.26 18.16 4.20
N ARG A 554 6.29 18.10 3.28
CA ARG A 554 6.35 18.79 1.98
C ARG A 554 5.23 19.82 1.84
N CYS A 555 5.54 20.95 1.20
CA CYS A 555 4.56 22.01 0.91
C CYS A 555 3.88 21.75 -0.46
N ASP A 556 2.58 22.04 -0.54
CA ASP A 556 1.75 21.98 -1.75
C ASP A 556 2.35 22.77 -2.95
N PRO A 557 2.45 22.20 -4.17
CA PRO A 557 2.87 22.90 -5.37
C PRO A 557 1.70 23.61 -6.06
N GLU A 558 0.95 24.46 -5.37
CA GLU A 558 0.10 25.46 -6.02
C GLU A 558 0.83 26.80 -6.06
N TRP A 559 0.76 27.48 -7.21
CA TRP A 559 1.43 28.73 -7.60
C TRP A 559 2.78 28.60 -8.33
N PHE A 560 2.74 28.04 -9.54
CA PHE A 560 3.57 28.55 -10.63
C PHE A 560 2.69 28.86 -11.83
N ASP A 561 2.29 30.13 -11.92
CA ASP A 561 1.68 30.68 -13.12
C ASP A 561 2.75 30.83 -14.21
N VAL A 562 2.33 30.57 -15.44
CA VAL A 562 3.20 30.36 -16.60
C VAL A 562 3.58 31.71 -17.17
N GLU A 563 4.66 32.32 -16.69
CA GLU A 563 5.45 33.33 -17.42
C GLU A 563 6.71 33.67 -16.60
N HIS A 564 7.90 33.54 -17.23
CA HIS A 564 9.27 33.83 -16.73
C HIS A 564 10.09 32.60 -16.25
N PRO A 565 11.03 32.08 -17.07
CA PRO A 565 12.02 31.13 -16.60
C PRO A 565 13.09 31.87 -15.77
N HIS A 566 13.78 31.16 -14.89
CA HIS A 566 14.81 31.62 -13.94
C HIS A 566 14.30 32.02 -12.55
N ARG A 567 14.19 31.02 -11.68
CA ARG A 567 14.75 31.05 -10.31
C ARG A 567 14.92 29.61 -9.83
N SER A 568 16.18 29.21 -9.80
CA SER A 568 16.68 27.98 -9.20
C SER A 568 16.45 27.99 -7.69
N CYS A 569 16.13 26.82 -7.11
CA CYS A 569 16.25 26.58 -5.68
C CYS A 569 17.72 26.71 -5.26
N ALA A 570 18.15 27.90 -4.91
CA ALA A 570 19.47 28.16 -4.36
C ALA A 570 19.43 27.98 -2.83
N LEU A 571 20.11 26.95 -2.33
CA LEU A 571 20.54 26.91 -0.94
C LEU A 571 21.76 27.84 -0.81
N GLY A 572 21.67 28.87 0.05
CA GLY A 572 22.77 29.76 0.41
C GLY A 572 23.14 29.63 1.89
N PRO A 573 24.41 29.91 2.28
CA PRO A 573 25.05 29.37 3.50
C PRO A 573 25.01 30.31 4.72
N ASP A 574 25.18 29.69 5.90
CA ASP A 574 25.61 30.18 7.24
C ASP A 574 25.60 31.68 7.59
N HIS A 575 24.93 32.03 8.71
CA HIS A 575 25.34 33.14 9.59
C HIS A 575 25.02 32.89 11.09
N VAL A 576 25.94 33.34 11.95
CA VAL A 576 26.07 33.15 13.40
C VAL A 576 25.62 34.42 14.19
N GLY A 577 24.97 34.24 15.35
CA GLY A 577 24.82 35.21 16.48
C GLY A 577 23.56 36.09 16.43
N ILE A 578 22.78 36.40 17.48
CA ILE A 578 22.98 36.63 18.95
C ILE A 578 21.59 36.50 19.65
N PRO A 579 21.47 36.08 20.94
CA PRO A 579 20.17 35.94 21.63
C PRO A 579 19.68 37.24 22.28
N VAL A 580 18.35 37.48 22.25
CA VAL A 580 17.65 38.57 22.98
C VAL A 580 16.38 37.99 23.65
N PRO A 581 16.07 38.31 24.93
CA PRO A 581 15.01 37.63 25.72
C PRO A 581 13.59 38.18 25.46
N PRO A 582 12.52 37.47 25.91
CA PRO A 582 11.15 37.67 25.44
C PRO A 582 10.39 38.70 26.29
N THR A 583 9.63 39.59 25.62
CA THR A 583 8.55 40.37 26.26
C THR A 583 7.31 40.44 25.37
N THR A 584 6.26 39.76 25.83
CA THR A 584 4.83 40.15 25.81
C THR A 584 4.26 40.90 24.60
N MET A 585 3.41 40.23 23.82
CA MET A 585 2.13 40.75 23.31
C MET A 585 1.27 39.58 22.79
N GLY A 586 0.09 39.39 23.39
CA GLY A 586 -0.85 38.34 23.02
C GLY A 586 -1.67 38.69 21.76
N PRO A 587 -2.22 37.69 21.05
CA PRO A 587 -2.99 37.92 19.83
C PRO A 587 -4.41 38.38 20.13
N ASN A 588 -4.81 39.47 19.47
CA ASN A 588 -6.18 40.00 19.45
C ASN A 588 -7.15 38.98 18.83
N TRP A 589 -8.16 38.58 19.60
CA TRP A 589 -9.31 37.84 19.10
C TRP A 589 -10.42 38.81 18.68
N LEU A 590 -10.90 38.69 17.45
CA LEU A 590 -12.16 39.30 16.99
C LEU A 590 -13.33 38.62 17.71
N GLN A 591 -13.98 39.35 18.61
CA GLN A 591 -15.11 38.90 19.40
C GLN A 591 -16.41 39.32 18.70
N PHE A 592 -17.22 38.36 18.23
CA PHE A 592 -18.61 38.62 17.83
C PHE A 592 -19.51 38.50 19.07
N THR A 593 -20.03 39.61 19.57
CA THR A 593 -21.13 39.63 20.54
C THR A 593 -22.46 39.59 19.80
N THR A 594 -23.27 38.55 20.02
CA THR A 594 -24.66 38.53 19.54
C THR A 594 -25.54 39.40 20.44
N GLY A 595 -26.01 40.51 19.89
CA GLY A 595 -27.07 41.32 20.49
C GLY A 595 -28.39 40.55 20.50
N SER A 596 -29.15 40.72 21.57
CA SER A 596 -30.46 40.15 21.82
C SER A 596 -31.42 40.27 20.63
N GLY A 597 -31.92 39.12 20.15
CA GLY A 597 -33.09 39.04 19.28
C GLY A 597 -32.85 38.34 17.95
N MET A 598 -32.55 37.03 17.97
CA MET A 598 -32.91 36.02 16.95
C MET A 598 -32.17 34.71 17.28
N SER A 599 -32.80 33.80 18.00
CA SER A 599 -32.35 32.42 18.15
C SER A 599 -33.06 31.56 17.09
N ALA A 600 -32.43 31.34 15.94
CA ALA A 600 -32.84 30.28 15.02
C ALA A 600 -32.18 28.98 15.48
N VAL A 601 -32.94 28.14 16.18
CA VAL A 601 -32.52 26.79 16.57
C VAL A 601 -32.71 25.88 15.36
N MET A 602 -31.63 25.39 14.74
CA MET A 602 -31.71 24.25 13.82
C MET A 602 -31.85 22.96 14.65
N ASN A 603 -33.06 22.42 14.71
CA ASN A 603 -33.28 21.06 15.23
C ASN A 603 -33.02 20.06 14.10
N ALA A 604 -31.91 19.32 14.14
CA ALA A 604 -31.72 18.16 13.30
C ALA A 604 -32.63 17.02 13.80
N MET A 605 -33.56 16.56 12.95
CA MET A 605 -34.40 15.38 13.21
C MET A 605 -33.90 14.19 12.39
N PHE A 606 -33.79 13.01 13.00
CA PHE A 606 -33.39 11.77 12.33
C PHE A 606 -34.61 10.86 12.16
N GLN A 607 -34.78 10.29 10.96
CA GLN A 607 -35.75 9.21 10.70
C GLN A 607 -35.03 7.88 10.49
N VAL A 608 -35.41 6.87 11.26
CA VAL A 608 -34.91 5.48 11.12
C VAL A 608 -35.99 4.63 10.45
N ARG A 609 -35.66 3.96 9.33
CA ARG A 609 -36.53 2.94 8.70
C ARG A 609 -36.10 1.53 9.12
N LEU A 610 -37.07 0.70 9.52
CA LEU A 610 -36.87 -0.69 9.92
C LEU A 610 -37.60 -1.63 8.95
N SER A 611 -36.99 -1.95 7.81
CA SER A 611 -37.58 -2.88 6.83
C SER A 611 -36.92 -4.26 6.91
N GLY A 612 -37.72 -5.32 7.15
CA GLY A 612 -37.29 -6.72 6.94
C GLY A 612 -37.37 -7.68 8.14
N TYR A 613 -37.65 -7.20 9.36
CA TYR A 613 -37.45 -8.04 10.56
C TYR A 613 -38.70 -8.66 11.20
N ARG A 614 -39.84 -8.71 10.51
CA ARG A 614 -41.11 -9.23 11.08
C ARG A 614 -41.06 -10.71 11.49
N ALA A 615 -40.18 -11.52 10.88
CA ALA A 615 -40.11 -12.97 11.08
C ALA A 615 -39.17 -13.42 12.22
N ALA A 616 -38.33 -12.52 12.75
CA ALA A 616 -37.31 -12.85 13.75
C ALA A 616 -37.75 -12.56 15.21
N PHE A 617 -38.99 -12.09 15.44
CA PHE A 617 -39.44 -11.62 16.75
C PHE A 617 -40.65 -12.39 17.33
N PRO A 618 -40.63 -12.75 18.63
CA PRO A 618 -41.79 -13.34 19.30
C PRO A 618 -42.98 -12.38 19.37
N GLU A 619 -44.21 -12.89 19.19
CA GLU A 619 -45.42 -12.05 19.25
C GLU A 619 -45.67 -11.39 20.62
N SER A 620 -45.00 -11.85 21.68
CA SER A 620 -45.16 -11.43 23.07
C SER A 620 -44.52 -10.07 23.43
N LEU A 621 -43.81 -9.41 22.51
CA LEU A 621 -43.13 -8.14 22.76
C LEU A 621 -43.62 -7.02 21.82
N PRO A 622 -44.56 -6.15 22.26
CA PRO A 622 -45.18 -5.15 21.39
C PRO A 622 -44.37 -3.85 21.24
N LYS A 623 -43.36 -3.58 22.09
CA LYS A 623 -42.59 -2.32 22.09
C LYS A 623 -41.09 -2.57 22.20
N MET A 624 -40.30 -1.76 21.50
CA MET A 624 -38.83 -1.79 21.45
C MET A 624 -38.22 -0.46 21.92
N GLN A 625 -37.04 -0.48 22.55
CA GLN A 625 -36.22 0.72 22.76
C GLN A 625 -35.03 0.72 21.79
N VAL A 626 -34.72 1.87 21.22
CA VAL A 626 -33.56 2.09 20.34
C VAL A 626 -32.70 3.16 20.98
N LYS A 627 -31.43 2.85 21.22
CA LYS A 627 -30.45 3.74 21.85
C LYS A 627 -29.27 3.91 20.91
N VAL A 628 -28.84 5.15 20.64
CA VAL A 628 -27.62 5.38 19.86
C VAL A 628 -26.42 5.36 20.80
N SER A 629 -25.42 4.53 20.54
CA SER A 629 -24.29 4.31 21.48
C SER A 629 -23.16 5.33 21.30
N GLU A 630 -22.91 5.85 20.09
CA GLU A 630 -21.88 6.86 19.85
C GLU A 630 -22.28 7.93 18.82
N TYR A 631 -21.96 9.19 19.11
CA TYR A 631 -22.09 10.33 18.22
C TYR A 631 -20.71 10.99 18.12
N TYR A 632 -20.05 10.92 16.95
CA TYR A 632 -18.76 11.59 16.76
C TYR A 632 -18.99 13.10 16.60
N GLY A 633 -18.93 13.79 17.74
CA GLY A 633 -19.09 15.24 17.89
C GLY A 633 -19.26 15.70 19.35
N HIS A 634 -18.96 14.84 20.33
CA HIS A 634 -19.19 15.15 21.75
C HIS A 634 -18.12 16.10 22.30
N CYS A 635 -18.54 17.32 22.62
CA CYS A 635 -18.03 18.01 23.80
C CYS A 635 -18.53 17.25 25.04
N ALA A 636 -17.65 16.97 25.99
CA ALA A 636 -17.95 16.12 27.16
C ALA A 636 -19.24 16.54 27.90
N GLY A 637 -20.19 15.59 28.08
CA GLY A 637 -21.29 15.72 29.06
C GLY A 637 -22.74 15.50 28.58
N ALA A 638 -23.03 15.27 27.29
CA ALA A 638 -24.41 15.07 26.81
C ALA A 638 -24.86 13.59 26.80
N ALA A 639 -26.10 13.32 27.25
CA ALA A 639 -26.69 11.99 27.25
C ALA A 639 -27.14 11.54 25.85
N ASN A 640 -27.00 10.24 25.54
CA ASN A 640 -27.40 9.68 24.25
C ASN A 640 -28.93 9.64 24.08
N PRO A 641 -29.47 9.97 22.89
CA PRO A 641 -30.91 9.93 22.65
C PRO A 641 -31.44 8.48 22.61
N VAL A 642 -32.64 8.28 23.18
CA VAL A 642 -33.37 7.00 23.23
C VAL A 642 -34.78 7.21 22.69
N ALA A 643 -35.26 6.32 21.81
CA ALA A 643 -36.65 6.30 21.34
C ALA A 643 -37.31 4.94 21.60
N THR A 644 -38.64 4.95 21.79
CA THR A 644 -39.46 3.74 21.89
C THR A 644 -40.25 3.55 20.60
N VAL A 645 -40.20 2.35 20.02
CA VAL A 645 -40.75 2.03 18.69
C VAL A 645 -41.77 0.88 18.83
N ASP A 646 -42.90 0.99 18.13
CA ASP A 646 -43.93 -0.06 18.10
C ASP A 646 -43.56 -1.13 17.05
N ARG A 647 -43.81 -2.41 17.35
CA ARG A 647 -43.46 -3.55 16.48
C ARG A 647 -44.03 -3.42 15.07
N ASP A 648 -45.22 -2.81 14.95
CA ASP A 648 -45.92 -2.66 13.67
C ASP A 648 -45.62 -1.32 12.96
N SER A 649 -44.70 -0.48 13.50
CA SER A 649 -44.32 0.79 12.90
C SER A 649 -43.11 0.67 11.94
N ALA A 650 -43.22 1.27 10.75
CA ALA A 650 -42.17 1.21 9.72
C ALA A 650 -41.04 2.27 9.91
N THR A 651 -41.26 3.25 10.80
CA THR A 651 -40.39 4.41 11.01
C THR A 651 -40.43 4.91 12.45
N ALA A 652 -39.31 5.41 12.96
CA ALA A 652 -39.22 6.09 14.25
C ALA A 652 -38.45 7.42 14.16
N GLU A 653 -38.83 8.40 14.98
CA GLU A 653 -38.17 9.71 15.10
C GLU A 653 -37.40 9.80 16.42
N LEU A 654 -36.14 10.24 16.36
CA LEU A 654 -35.29 10.44 17.54
C LEU A 654 -35.29 11.92 17.97
N PRO A 655 -35.41 12.23 19.27
CA PRO A 655 -35.31 13.61 19.76
C PRO A 655 -33.87 14.13 19.67
N ALA A 656 -33.71 15.42 19.41
CA ALA A 656 -32.41 16.09 19.39
C ALA A 656 -31.78 16.11 20.81
N PRO A 657 -30.44 16.05 20.94
CA PRO A 657 -29.76 16.23 22.21
C PRO A 657 -30.09 17.60 22.83
N GLY A 658 -30.33 17.64 24.15
CA GLY A 658 -30.80 18.83 24.87
C GLY A 658 -29.93 20.08 24.68
N ALA A 659 -30.58 21.21 24.46
CA ALA A 659 -29.98 22.51 24.14
C ALA A 659 -29.34 23.21 25.36
N ALA A 660 -28.02 23.40 25.34
CA ALA A 660 -27.33 24.51 25.99
C ALA A 660 -25.85 24.56 25.56
N GLY A 661 -25.50 25.38 24.55
CA GLY A 661 -24.10 25.68 24.22
C GLY A 661 -23.87 26.12 22.76
N THR A 662 -22.97 27.08 22.57
CA THR A 662 -22.45 27.53 21.27
C THR A 662 -21.52 26.47 20.67
N TYR A 663 -21.77 26.03 19.44
CA TYR A 663 -20.93 25.06 18.72
C TYR A 663 -20.27 25.71 17.49
N SER A 664 -18.98 25.46 17.31
CA SER A 664 -18.22 25.68 16.07
C SER A 664 -18.34 24.45 15.17
N LEU A 665 -18.65 24.64 13.88
CA LEU A 665 -18.83 23.59 12.88
C LEU A 665 -17.54 22.80 12.63
N CYS A 666 -17.45 21.60 13.21
CA CYS A 666 -16.54 20.53 12.86
C CYS A 666 -17.33 19.20 12.95
N ALA A 667 -17.57 18.47 11.85
CA ALA A 667 -17.76 17.01 11.88
C ALA A 667 -17.88 16.36 10.50
N LYS A 668 -17.04 15.34 10.28
CA LYS A 668 -17.32 14.15 9.44
C LYS A 668 -18.14 13.17 10.29
N TRP A 669 -19.16 12.54 9.74
CA TRP A 669 -20.05 11.60 10.46
C TRP A 669 -19.65 10.13 10.22
N ARG A 670 -19.47 9.32 11.28
CA ARG A 670 -19.48 7.84 11.23
C ARG A 670 -20.78 7.33 11.85
N THR A 671 -21.26 6.18 11.38
CA THR A 671 -22.50 5.54 11.84
C THR A 671 -22.23 4.15 12.42
N ASP A 672 -22.05 4.07 13.74
CA ASP A 672 -22.07 2.80 14.49
C ASP A 672 -23.28 2.83 15.45
N PHE A 673 -24.09 1.75 15.49
CA PHE A 673 -25.30 1.66 16.32
C PHE A 673 -25.29 0.40 17.19
N GLU A 674 -25.73 0.52 18.46
CA GLU A 674 -26.21 -0.59 19.27
C GLU A 674 -27.74 -0.63 19.26
N LEU A 675 -28.35 -1.79 19.04
CA LEU A 675 -29.78 -1.99 19.26
C LEU A 675 -29.99 -2.69 20.60
N LEU A 676 -30.73 -2.08 21.52
CA LEU A 676 -30.91 -2.59 22.89
C LEU A 676 -32.38 -2.97 23.12
N VAL A 677 -32.70 -4.26 22.94
CA VAL A 677 -34.09 -4.75 23.04
C VAL A 677 -34.41 -5.13 24.49
N THR A 678 -35.11 -4.27 25.21
CA THR A 678 -35.61 -4.57 26.57
C THR A 678 -37.06 -5.03 26.54
N ALA A 679 -37.32 -6.27 26.94
CA ALA A 679 -38.65 -6.73 27.30
C ALA A 679 -39.04 -6.21 28.69
N ALA A 680 -40.27 -5.74 28.86
CA ALA A 680 -40.78 -5.38 30.19
C ALA A 680 -40.88 -6.66 31.06
N GLY A 681 -39.86 -6.93 31.87
CA GLY A 681 -39.90 -7.99 32.88
C GLY A 681 -38.62 -8.79 33.11
N ALA A 682 -37.65 -8.82 32.19
CA ALA A 682 -36.30 -9.35 32.40
C ALA A 682 -35.36 -8.92 31.25
N PRO A 683 -34.09 -8.57 31.52
CA PRO A 683 -33.16 -8.16 30.46
C PRO A 683 -32.69 -9.38 29.66
N LEU A 684 -32.93 -9.35 28.35
CA LEU A 684 -32.31 -10.26 27.40
C LEU A 684 -31.29 -9.44 26.61
N ASN A 685 -30.02 -9.49 27.04
CA ASN A 685 -28.95 -8.72 26.42
C ASN A 685 -28.50 -9.40 25.12
N LEU A 686 -29.11 -9.03 23.99
CA LEU A 686 -28.57 -9.31 22.66
C LEU A 686 -27.71 -8.12 22.24
N THR A 687 -26.40 -8.31 22.22
CA THR A 687 -25.45 -7.33 21.67
C THR A 687 -25.19 -7.72 20.23
N VAL A 688 -25.50 -6.85 19.27
CA VAL A 688 -25.16 -7.06 17.85
C VAL A 688 -24.16 -5.97 17.46
N THR A 689 -22.91 -6.36 17.20
CA THR A 689 -21.84 -5.47 16.74
C THR A 689 -21.58 -5.71 15.24
N GLY A 690 -21.92 -4.73 14.40
CA GLY A 690 -21.65 -4.73 12.95
C GLY A 690 -22.71 -3.98 12.12
N PRO A 691 -22.43 -3.63 10.84
CA PRO A 691 -23.41 -2.99 9.96
C PRO A 691 -24.60 -3.92 9.72
N LEU A 692 -25.81 -3.48 10.11
CA LEU A 692 -27.04 -4.25 9.97
C LEU A 692 -27.58 -4.13 8.53
N PRO A 693 -27.80 -5.25 7.79
CA PRO A 693 -28.46 -5.20 6.49
C PRO A 693 -29.90 -4.70 6.62
N GLY A 694 -30.25 -3.59 5.96
CA GLY A 694 -31.64 -3.12 5.85
C GLY A 694 -32.06 -1.97 6.77
N VAL A 695 -31.14 -1.37 7.54
CA VAL A 695 -31.35 -0.08 8.22
C VAL A 695 -30.76 1.05 7.36
N THR A 696 -31.58 2.02 6.97
CA THR A 696 -31.13 3.18 6.19
C THR A 696 -31.51 4.46 6.92
N LEU A 697 -30.55 5.36 7.12
CA LEU A 697 -30.76 6.70 7.67
C LEU A 697 -30.86 7.71 6.52
N HIS A 698 -31.85 8.60 6.62
CA HIS A 698 -31.89 9.80 5.78
C HIS A 698 -31.52 11.01 6.65
N GLY A 699 -30.35 11.58 6.41
CA GLY A 699 -29.99 12.90 6.92
C GLY A 699 -30.36 13.98 5.90
N TYR A 700 -30.84 15.12 6.36
CA TYR A 700 -30.98 16.31 5.52
C TYR A 700 -29.78 17.21 5.79
N GLU A 701 -28.86 17.31 4.83
CA GLU A 701 -27.62 18.11 4.98
C GLU A 701 -27.88 19.60 4.81
N THR A 702 -29.02 19.97 4.23
CA THR A 702 -29.44 21.37 4.05
C THR A 702 -30.90 21.58 4.39
N CYS A 703 -31.25 22.80 4.82
CA CYS A 703 -32.63 23.22 5.08
C CYS A 703 -33.53 23.05 3.84
N GLU A 704 -32.93 23.22 2.65
CA GLU A 704 -33.62 23.06 1.37
C GLU A 704 -34.03 21.60 1.07
N GLN A 705 -33.20 20.62 1.46
CA GLN A 705 -33.52 19.20 1.36
C GLN A 705 -34.65 18.79 2.32
N TYR A 706 -34.66 19.34 3.54
CA TYR A 706 -35.73 19.11 4.53
C TYR A 706 -37.08 19.65 4.04
N LEU A 707 -37.12 20.88 3.54
CA LEU A 707 -38.36 21.53 3.08
C LEU A 707 -38.94 20.86 1.83
N LYS A 708 -38.09 20.43 0.90
CA LYS A 708 -38.51 19.61 -0.26
C LYS A 708 -39.11 18.27 0.16
N ALA A 709 -38.52 17.60 1.15
CA ALA A 709 -39.05 16.32 1.63
C ALA A 709 -40.39 16.46 2.40
N LYS A 710 -40.67 17.63 2.97
CA LYS A 710 -41.95 17.94 3.64
C LYS A 710 -42.98 18.62 2.74
N ASN A 711 -42.68 18.81 1.45
CA ASN A 711 -43.56 19.46 0.47
C ASN A 711 -43.99 20.88 0.88
N MET A 712 -43.09 21.62 1.54
CA MET A 712 -43.31 23.00 2.00
C MET A 712 -42.54 23.96 1.10
N THR A 713 -43.24 24.72 0.24
CA THR A 713 -42.61 25.55 -0.81
C THR A 713 -42.37 27.02 -0.45
N ASP A 714 -42.84 27.53 0.70
CA ASP A 714 -42.93 28.99 0.94
C ASP A 714 -42.03 29.58 2.06
N MET A 715 -40.93 28.93 2.47
CA MET A 715 -40.10 29.43 3.60
C MET A 715 -38.61 29.70 3.31
N CYS A 716 -38.19 29.90 2.06
CA CYS A 716 -36.85 30.42 1.76
C CYS A 716 -36.86 31.94 1.52
N GLY A 717 -36.82 32.72 2.59
CA GLY A 717 -36.59 34.16 2.55
C GLY A 717 -35.29 34.55 3.26
N CYS A 718 -34.33 35.06 2.48
CA CYS A 718 -33.12 35.79 2.91
C CYS A 718 -31.99 35.01 3.59
N PHE A 719 -30.98 34.57 2.82
CA PHE A 719 -29.57 34.54 3.26
C PHE A 719 -28.61 34.61 2.06
N LEU A 720 -28.80 35.58 1.17
CA LEU A 720 -27.75 36.02 0.23
C LEU A 720 -27.93 37.53 0.00
N THR A 721 -26.97 38.32 0.50
CA THR A 721 -26.24 39.40 -0.21
C THR A 721 -25.72 40.47 0.75
N GLY A 722 -24.40 40.64 0.75
CA GLY A 722 -23.75 41.92 0.47
C GLY A 722 -22.63 41.58 -0.51
N THR A 723 -22.44 42.21 -1.66
CA THR A 723 -22.90 43.45 -2.31
C THR A 723 -22.70 43.19 -3.82
N THR A 724 -23.55 43.52 -4.80
CA THR A 724 -24.27 44.76 -5.12
C THR A 724 -25.52 44.41 -5.95
N ALA A 725 -26.64 45.05 -5.64
CA ALA A 725 -27.89 44.90 -6.38
C ALA A 725 -27.99 45.89 -7.55
N THR A 726 -28.45 45.42 -8.72
CA THR A 726 -29.26 46.21 -9.65
C THR A 726 -30.36 45.34 -10.26
N HIS A 727 -31.58 45.85 -10.12
CA HIS A 727 -32.91 45.32 -10.42
C HIS A 727 -33.15 44.79 -11.85
N ALA A 728 -33.96 43.73 -12.02
CA ALA A 728 -35.23 43.77 -12.76
C ALA A 728 -36.01 42.42 -12.75
N LYS A 729 -37.25 42.53 -12.26
CA LYS A 729 -38.47 41.70 -12.36
C LYS A 729 -38.45 40.32 -13.06
N VAL A 730 -38.93 39.36 -12.28
CA VAL A 730 -39.52 38.06 -12.65
C VAL A 730 -40.81 38.22 -13.48
N GLY A 731 -40.99 37.34 -14.47
CA GLY A 731 -42.29 36.97 -15.02
C GLY A 731 -42.41 35.45 -15.07
N ASN A 732 -43.29 34.89 -14.23
CA ASN A 732 -43.61 33.46 -14.13
C ASN A 732 -44.44 32.98 -15.33
N ALA A 733 -44.22 31.74 -15.79
CA ALA A 733 -45.29 30.82 -16.22
C ALA A 733 -44.77 29.38 -16.43
N PHE A 734 -45.41 28.42 -15.75
CA PHE A 734 -45.38 26.98 -15.99
C PHE A 734 -46.19 26.61 -17.26
N GLN A 735 -45.78 25.58 -18.03
CA GLN A 735 -46.64 24.43 -18.42
C GLN A 735 -45.93 23.34 -19.26
N ILE A 736 -46.59 22.18 -19.34
CA ILE A 736 -46.15 20.81 -19.62
C ILE A 736 -46.35 20.40 -21.11
N GLU A 737 -45.67 19.32 -21.54
CA GLU A 737 -45.99 18.32 -22.61
C GLU A 737 -45.50 18.48 -24.08
N GLY A 738 -44.98 17.37 -24.64
CA GLY A 738 -45.34 16.89 -25.99
C GLY A 738 -44.29 16.88 -27.14
N PHE A 739 -43.90 15.67 -27.57
CA PHE A 739 -43.16 15.23 -28.77
C PHE A 739 -43.27 16.03 -30.12
N LYS A 740 -42.14 16.22 -30.85
CA LYS A 740 -41.80 15.74 -32.25
C LYS A 740 -40.77 16.61 -33.03
N THR A 741 -39.76 15.92 -33.61
CA THR A 741 -39.04 16.08 -34.91
C THR A 741 -38.47 17.43 -35.43
N ASN A 742 -37.11 17.52 -35.48
CA ASN A 742 -36.13 18.00 -36.51
C ASN A 742 -36.45 19.20 -37.48
N PRO A 743 -35.47 19.84 -38.21
CA PRO A 743 -34.02 20.12 -38.07
C PRO A 743 -33.62 21.63 -38.28
N ASN A 744 -32.31 21.93 -38.14
CA ASN A 744 -31.51 23.03 -38.76
C ASN A 744 -31.23 24.37 -37.99
N PRO A 745 -30.05 25.00 -38.26
CA PRO A 745 -29.07 25.45 -37.24
C PRO A 745 -29.02 26.98 -37.01
N PRO A 746 -28.26 27.48 -36.00
CA PRO A 746 -28.12 28.91 -35.76
C PRO A 746 -27.10 29.58 -36.68
N THR A 747 -27.47 30.77 -37.15
CA THR A 747 -26.67 31.71 -37.93
C THR A 747 -25.60 32.38 -37.06
N ILE A 748 -24.44 32.54 -37.69
CA ILE A 748 -23.19 33.18 -37.30
C ILE A 748 -23.36 34.62 -36.79
N TYR A 749 -22.60 34.99 -35.76
CA TYR A 749 -22.09 36.35 -35.58
C TYR A 749 -20.56 36.31 -35.48
N THR A 750 -19.93 37.04 -36.40
CA THR A 750 -18.50 37.33 -36.54
C THR A 750 -18.12 38.63 -35.82
N GLY A 751 -16.87 38.69 -35.36
CA GLY A 751 -16.14 39.93 -35.01
C GLY A 751 -15.30 39.74 -33.74
N CYS A 752 -14.02 40.11 -33.63
CA CYS A 752 -13.05 40.73 -34.53
C CYS A 752 -11.65 40.38 -33.96
N CYS A 753 -10.68 40.10 -34.84
CA CYS A 753 -9.27 40.04 -34.51
C CYS A 753 -8.63 41.44 -34.49
N SER A 754 -7.62 41.65 -33.64
CA SER A 754 -6.52 42.59 -33.91
C SER A 754 -5.19 41.97 -33.42
N PRO A 755 -4.11 42.02 -34.22
CA PRO A 755 -2.83 41.38 -33.92
C PRO A 755 -1.81 42.37 -33.32
N TYR A 756 -0.91 41.89 -32.46
CA TYR A 756 0.27 42.63 -32.02
C TYR A 756 1.55 41.98 -32.58
N VAL A 757 2.37 42.80 -33.21
CA VAL A 757 3.65 42.49 -33.86
C VAL A 757 4.79 42.68 -32.85
N PRO A 758 5.84 41.83 -32.79
CA PRO A 758 7.07 42.16 -32.08
C PRO A 758 8.16 42.68 -33.03
N GLN A 759 8.79 43.79 -32.64
CA GLN A 759 10.04 44.31 -33.20
C GLN A 759 11.25 43.67 -32.51
N HIS A 760 12.21 43.17 -33.31
CA HIS A 760 13.62 42.99 -32.91
C HIS A 760 14.42 44.27 -33.18
N PRO A 761 15.61 44.42 -32.58
CA PRO A 761 16.78 44.51 -33.47
C PRO A 761 18.11 43.93 -32.93
N HIS A 762 19.00 43.67 -33.91
CA HIS A 762 20.45 43.40 -33.88
C HIS A 762 20.92 42.03 -33.33
N GLY A 763 21.74 41.22 -34.00
CA GLY A 763 22.49 41.34 -35.25
C GLY A 763 23.80 40.56 -35.13
N ASN A 764 24.00 39.49 -35.91
CA ASN A 764 25.27 39.23 -36.60
C ASN A 764 25.15 38.10 -37.62
N THR A 765 25.57 38.43 -38.84
CA THR A 765 25.59 37.62 -40.05
C THR A 765 26.95 36.95 -40.24
N THR A 766 26.96 35.67 -40.66
CA THR A 766 27.92 35.21 -41.67
C THR A 766 27.29 34.13 -42.56
N GLN A 767 27.37 34.38 -43.87
CA GLN A 767 27.01 33.57 -45.06
C GLN A 767 27.70 32.19 -45.07
N MET A 768 27.40 31.15 -45.88
CA MET A 768 26.83 30.91 -47.23
C MET A 768 26.75 29.35 -47.34
N LYS A 769 25.85 28.62 -48.02
CA LYS A 769 25.69 28.46 -49.48
C LYS A 769 24.64 27.35 -49.79
N ASP A 770 23.70 27.68 -50.66
CA ASP A 770 22.94 26.96 -51.71
C ASP A 770 22.86 25.41 -51.81
N TRP A 771 21.64 24.95 -52.19
CA TRP A 771 21.21 24.14 -53.38
C TRP A 771 19.84 23.48 -53.02
N GLY A 772 18.68 23.95 -53.52
CA GLY A 772 18.00 23.49 -54.76
C GLY A 772 17.59 22.00 -54.66
N VAL A 773 16.33 21.55 -54.75
CA VAL A 773 15.36 21.67 -55.86
C VAL A 773 13.98 21.11 -55.42
N CYS A 774 12.88 21.74 -55.85
CA CYS A 774 11.51 21.23 -55.80
C CYS A 774 11.20 20.23 -56.94
N HIS A 775 10.37 19.22 -56.69
CA HIS A 775 9.47 18.69 -57.72
C HIS A 775 8.07 18.37 -57.15
N ILE A 776 7.07 18.94 -57.82
CA ILE A 776 5.63 18.64 -57.76
C ILE A 776 5.29 17.76 -58.96
N ALA A 777 4.52 16.68 -58.76
CA ALA A 777 3.51 16.06 -59.64
C ALA A 777 3.25 14.62 -59.16
N GLY A 778 2.05 14.05 -59.12
CA GLY A 778 0.80 14.48 -59.70
C GLY A 778 -0.41 13.67 -59.18
N MET A 779 -1.57 14.09 -59.66
CA MET A 779 -2.91 13.64 -59.31
C MET A 779 -3.23 12.25 -59.89
N GLY A 780 -4.16 11.54 -59.24
CA GLY A 780 -4.85 10.37 -59.78
C GLY A 780 -6.11 10.05 -58.97
N LEU A 781 -7.27 10.44 -59.53
CA LEU A 781 -8.64 10.21 -59.03
C LEU A 781 -9.20 8.85 -59.47
N ALA A 782 -10.35 8.50 -58.86
CA ALA A 782 -11.40 7.52 -59.22
C ALA A 782 -11.31 6.17 -58.46
N MET A 783 -12.25 5.74 -57.59
CA MET A 783 -13.73 5.67 -57.55
C MET A 783 -14.21 4.20 -57.65
N PHE A 784 -14.97 3.81 -56.62
CA PHE A 784 -16.07 2.82 -56.55
C PHE A 784 -15.85 1.33 -56.93
N SER A 785 -15.96 0.46 -55.93
CA SER A 785 -17.16 -0.36 -55.69
C SER A 785 -17.31 -0.67 -54.20
#